data_AF-A0A346YQ45-F1
#
_entry.id   AF-A0A346YQ45-F1
#
_cell.length_a   1.000
_cell.length_b   1.000
_cell.length_c   1.000
_cell.angle_alpha   90.00
_cell.angle_beta   90.00
_cell.angle_gamma   90.00
#
_symmetry.space_group_name_H-M   'P 1'
#
loop_
_entity.id
_entity.type
_entity.pdbx_description
1 polymer ?
#
loop_
_entity_poly.entity_id
_entity_poly.type
_entity_poly.pdbx_seq_one_letter_code
_entity_poly.pdbx_strand_id
1 'polypeptide(L)'
;MDSEIIIVRSLTESDLGLFAAHRAAATSKQRAIQMNVPVVRRLLSDEAFARGAVELSSTCTFGDTVNHEDRWLGKTGKNWRLGGNQIKGEVFAQLDCKDFLLLRSKVGNNGDTPITITFISRSTDRLLHAGLVAIVEKTLSSSMSVFEEGDALFASIARYCVSDRDALLNHEAPRKPILKEPAPKAVIAPMPEDEVATKKHRSRTVKERLKTPHILERMLKVAGDLSAPAQLRFMETVGELASQLRAVLLETGGIVKIEKDHPSLWRKVAGKPIGFVDGGLANLSMLGSAPIAARVGGYIVTPGDQSPERERFSMLKHLIDELYANDEDGAYDDTFPDIGALRDAARISIEAAGAVQMLRETSNISTIFMHGALVNPVSRYTDVMKDGQIRHRFPNFSKSAIAELLPGEAHRRDSRERNFISVYLRQLELLQEASAVVCGVIERESTTNSVLRAVLSSLDDHELKDLLPVPPHEWKAWFLHAVDPADDDDFEGQRITDPLLFRCLLEPGEALRPVVLDRNLLRKAPLAWQEEIGKYPKPRVSYLQVTEWSAPIRMELFEKDAAEFESTAELVMHCSLLLPHYAFPVGLDIVDKFAKVPNWMSRPINTFTAVQALKKALDNEDAKLFDGLRRMLCGSGREWLLRPTIGR
;
A
#
# COMPACT_ATOMS: atom_id res chain seq x y z
N MET A 1 -13.93 -44.42 -24.78
CA MET A 1 -13.83 -44.71 -23.35
C MET A 1 -12.95 -43.62 -22.81
N ASP A 2 -13.54 -42.72 -22.03
CA ASP A 2 -12.84 -41.53 -21.55
C ASP A 2 -11.97 -41.96 -20.38
N SER A 3 -10.66 -42.04 -20.61
CA SER A 3 -9.69 -42.44 -19.58
C SER A 3 -9.75 -41.47 -18.41
N GLU A 4 -9.78 -41.99 -17.19
CA GLU A 4 -9.80 -41.17 -15.97
C GLU A 4 -8.40 -40.77 -15.48
N ILE A 5 -8.36 -39.66 -14.75
CA ILE A 5 -7.16 -39.16 -14.06
C ILE A 5 -7.50 -38.82 -12.61
N ILE A 6 -6.61 -39.20 -11.70
CA ILE A 6 -6.64 -38.80 -10.29
C ILE A 6 -5.37 -38.03 -9.96
N ILE A 7 -5.54 -36.84 -9.42
CA ILE A 7 -4.46 -35.96 -8.97
C ILE A 7 -4.49 -35.94 -7.45
N VAL A 8 -3.40 -36.37 -6.83
CA VAL A 8 -3.21 -36.29 -5.38
C VAL A 8 -2.33 -35.10 -5.06
N ARG A 9 -2.81 -34.20 -4.20
CA ARG A 9 -2.05 -33.06 -3.70
C ARG A 9 -1.92 -33.13 -2.20
N SER A 10 -0.69 -33.02 -1.70
CA SER A 10 -0.44 -32.73 -0.28
C SER A 10 -0.58 -31.22 -0.06
N LEU A 11 -1.54 -30.82 0.78
CA LEU A 11 -1.91 -29.43 1.03
C LEU A 11 -0.75 -28.66 1.65
N THR A 12 -0.48 -27.46 1.12
CA THR A 12 0.48 -26.51 1.70
C THR A 12 -0.25 -25.42 2.48
N GLU A 13 0.47 -24.67 3.33
CA GLU A 13 -0.08 -23.55 4.09
C GLU A 13 -0.79 -22.50 3.18
N SER A 14 -0.30 -22.32 1.95
CA SER A 14 -0.93 -21.45 0.96
C SER A 14 -2.26 -21.96 0.41
N ASP A 15 -2.51 -23.27 0.42
CA ASP A 15 -3.75 -23.87 -0.07
C ASP A 15 -4.88 -23.73 0.97
N LEU A 16 -4.52 -23.69 2.26
CA LEU A 16 -5.48 -23.55 3.36
C LEU A 16 -6.28 -22.23 3.29
N GLY A 17 -5.75 -21.21 2.60
CA GLY A 17 -6.46 -19.96 2.34
C GLY A 17 -7.68 -20.08 1.41
N LEU A 18 -7.93 -21.26 0.81
CA LEU A 18 -9.17 -21.56 0.09
C LEU A 18 -10.37 -21.78 1.03
N PHE A 19 -10.13 -22.23 2.27
CA PHE A 19 -11.18 -22.56 3.24
C PHE A 19 -11.49 -21.35 4.13
N ALA A 20 -12.77 -21.04 4.29
CA ALA A 20 -13.19 -19.91 5.11
C ALA A 20 -12.72 -20.03 6.58
N ALA A 21 -12.70 -21.25 7.11
CA ALA A 21 -12.37 -21.53 8.51
C ALA A 21 -10.91 -21.22 8.90
N HIS A 22 -9.96 -21.34 7.95
CA HIS A 22 -8.53 -21.12 8.22
C HIS A 22 -8.11 -19.66 8.09
N ARG A 23 -9.01 -18.79 7.62
CA ARG A 23 -8.64 -17.45 7.14
C ARG A 23 -8.22 -16.48 8.24
N ALA A 24 -8.77 -16.61 9.44
CA ALA A 24 -8.37 -15.76 10.56
C ALA A 24 -6.92 -16.06 11.02
N ALA A 25 -6.43 -17.27 10.76
CA ALA A 25 -5.11 -17.75 11.20
C ALA A 25 -4.10 -17.92 10.05
N ALA A 26 -4.55 -17.97 8.79
CA ALA A 26 -3.68 -18.19 7.64
C ALA A 26 -2.77 -16.98 7.35
N THR A 27 -1.46 -17.21 7.38
CA THR A 27 -0.43 -16.21 7.02
C THR A 27 -0.46 -15.85 5.53
N SER A 28 -0.99 -16.74 4.67
CA SER A 28 -1.11 -16.56 3.23
C SER A 28 -2.51 -16.12 2.80
N LYS A 29 -2.59 -15.03 2.01
CA LYS A 29 -3.85 -14.52 1.43
C LYS A 29 -4.29 -15.23 0.14
N GLN A 30 -3.60 -16.31 -0.26
CA GLN A 30 -3.90 -17.04 -1.49
C GLN A 30 -5.19 -17.87 -1.35
N ARG A 31 -6.12 -17.72 -2.31
CA ARG A 31 -7.46 -18.38 -2.31
C ARG A 31 -7.61 -19.43 -3.40
N ALA A 32 -6.54 -20.17 -3.67
CA ALA A 32 -6.54 -21.15 -4.75
C ALA A 32 -5.48 -22.22 -4.53
N ILE A 33 -5.81 -23.43 -4.93
CA ILE A 33 -4.91 -24.57 -4.90
C ILE A 33 -3.95 -24.44 -6.09
N GLN A 34 -2.65 -24.41 -5.81
CA GLN A 34 -1.66 -24.36 -6.87
C GLN A 34 -1.56 -25.71 -7.59
N MET A 35 -1.60 -25.70 -8.92
CA MET A 35 -1.40 -26.88 -9.76
C MET A 35 -0.14 -26.77 -10.61
N ASN A 36 0.62 -27.86 -10.69
CA ASN A 36 1.85 -27.94 -11.47
C ASN A 36 1.52 -28.00 -12.97
N VAL A 37 2.27 -27.29 -13.82
CA VAL A 37 2.04 -27.24 -15.27
C VAL A 37 1.95 -28.63 -15.93
N PRO A 38 2.83 -29.61 -15.61
CA PRO A 38 2.73 -30.95 -16.19
C PRO A 38 1.44 -31.69 -15.81
N VAL A 39 0.92 -31.41 -14.61
CA VAL A 39 -0.33 -32.01 -14.11
C VAL A 39 -1.53 -31.42 -14.88
N VAL A 40 -1.57 -30.10 -15.02
CA VAL A 40 -2.67 -29.43 -15.73
C VAL A 40 -2.69 -29.76 -17.21
N ARG A 41 -1.52 -29.95 -17.83
CA ARG A 41 -1.42 -30.40 -19.23
C ARG A 41 -2.04 -31.78 -19.47
N ARG A 42 -2.04 -32.66 -18.46
CA ARG A 42 -2.69 -33.99 -18.53
C ARG A 42 -4.18 -33.90 -18.20
N LEU A 43 -4.53 -33.02 -17.25
CA LEU A 43 -5.92 -32.81 -16.84
C LEU A 43 -6.77 -32.19 -17.95
N LEU A 44 -6.24 -31.20 -18.67
CA LEU A 44 -7.00 -30.39 -19.63
C LEU A 44 -6.76 -30.81 -21.07
N SER A 45 -7.75 -30.57 -21.94
CA SER A 45 -7.54 -30.70 -23.39
C SER A 45 -6.49 -29.69 -23.87
N ASP A 46 -5.82 -29.98 -24.98
CA ASP A 46 -4.83 -29.05 -25.57
C ASP A 46 -5.43 -27.67 -25.84
N GLU A 47 -6.69 -27.62 -26.27
CA GLU A 47 -7.42 -26.38 -26.50
C GLU A 47 -7.65 -25.61 -25.19
N ALA A 48 -8.17 -26.26 -24.14
CA ALA A 48 -8.43 -25.63 -22.85
C ALA A 48 -7.11 -25.18 -22.17
N PHE A 49 -6.05 -25.97 -22.30
CA PHE A 49 -4.72 -25.63 -21.82
C PHE A 49 -4.15 -24.40 -22.56
N ALA A 50 -4.31 -24.34 -23.88
CA ALA A 50 -3.85 -23.21 -24.71
C ALA A 50 -4.61 -21.91 -24.42
N ARG A 51 -5.93 -21.99 -24.16
CA ARG A 51 -6.73 -20.84 -23.70
C ARG A 51 -6.26 -20.27 -22.37
N GLY A 52 -5.55 -21.07 -21.56
CA GLY A 52 -4.97 -20.63 -20.28
C GLY A 52 -5.97 -20.53 -19.14
N ALA A 53 -7.22 -20.94 -19.35
CA ALA A 53 -8.28 -20.96 -18.36
C ALA A 53 -9.44 -21.89 -18.78
N VAL A 54 -10.07 -22.52 -17.78
CA VAL A 54 -11.29 -23.31 -17.92
C VAL A 54 -12.12 -23.22 -16.64
N GLU A 55 -13.44 -23.27 -16.77
CA GLU A 55 -14.37 -23.40 -15.65
C GLU A 55 -14.77 -24.87 -15.52
N LEU A 56 -14.66 -25.40 -14.30
CA LEU A 56 -14.93 -26.80 -13.99
C LEU A 56 -16.04 -26.88 -12.95
N SER A 57 -17.17 -27.48 -13.30
CA SER A 57 -18.19 -27.85 -12.32
C SER A 57 -17.58 -28.84 -11.33
N SER A 58 -17.55 -28.50 -10.05
CA SER A 58 -16.85 -29.29 -9.03
C SER A 58 -17.75 -29.72 -7.88
N THR A 59 -17.57 -30.96 -7.43
CA THR A 59 -18.15 -31.48 -6.20
C THR A 59 -17.03 -31.71 -5.18
N CYS A 60 -17.01 -30.90 -4.13
CA CYS A 60 -16.06 -30.99 -3.03
C CYS A 60 -16.64 -31.79 -1.86
N THR A 61 -15.91 -32.80 -1.36
CA THR A 61 -16.34 -33.65 -0.25
C THR A 61 -15.29 -33.70 0.87
N PHE A 62 -15.74 -33.56 2.13
CA PHE A 62 -14.94 -33.80 3.33
C PHE A 62 -15.84 -34.22 4.50
N GLY A 63 -15.58 -35.40 5.07
CA GLY A 63 -16.52 -36.03 6.02
C GLY A 63 -17.92 -36.14 5.41
N ASP A 64 -18.94 -35.72 6.17
CA ASP A 64 -20.34 -35.70 5.72
C ASP A 64 -20.73 -34.43 4.93
N THR A 65 -19.77 -33.52 4.69
CA THR A 65 -20.04 -32.25 3.98
C THR A 65 -19.76 -32.39 2.48
N VAL A 66 -20.75 -32.01 1.67
CA VAL A 66 -20.67 -31.93 0.21
C VAL A 66 -20.95 -30.49 -0.23
N ASN A 67 -20.08 -29.93 -1.07
CA ASN A 67 -20.25 -28.60 -1.65
C ASN A 67 -20.14 -28.67 -3.18
N HIS A 68 -21.12 -28.13 -3.90
CA HIS A 68 -21.16 -28.07 -5.36
C HIS A 68 -20.92 -26.63 -5.82
N GLU A 69 -19.81 -26.40 -6.51
CA GLU A 69 -19.43 -25.06 -6.98
C GLU A 69 -18.66 -25.15 -8.30
N ASP A 70 -18.87 -24.19 -9.19
CA ASP A 70 -18.00 -23.98 -10.33
C ASP A 70 -16.65 -23.41 -9.86
N ARG A 71 -15.57 -24.05 -10.31
CA ARG A 71 -14.21 -23.65 -9.96
C ARG A 71 -13.43 -23.29 -11.21
N TRP A 72 -12.81 -22.11 -11.15
CA TRP A 72 -11.96 -21.62 -12.21
C TRP A 72 -10.56 -22.20 -12.08
N LEU A 73 -10.12 -22.97 -13.08
CA LEU A 73 -8.75 -23.44 -13.23
C LEU A 73 -8.05 -22.59 -14.29
N GLY A 74 -7.18 -21.68 -13.85
CA GLY A 74 -6.51 -20.74 -14.75
C GLY A 74 -5.05 -20.49 -14.48
N LYS A 75 -4.35 -20.01 -15.50
CA LYS A 75 -2.93 -19.70 -15.46
C LYS A 75 -2.70 -18.30 -14.87
N THR A 76 -2.03 -18.24 -13.73
CA THR A 76 -1.59 -16.98 -13.10
C THR A 76 -0.07 -16.94 -13.06
N GLY A 77 0.52 -16.24 -14.03
CA GLY A 77 1.97 -16.21 -14.23
C GLY A 77 2.52 -17.57 -14.69
N LYS A 78 3.48 -18.13 -13.95
CA LYS A 78 4.08 -19.46 -14.23
C LYS A 78 3.27 -20.64 -13.64
N ASN A 79 2.27 -20.36 -12.81
CA ASN A 79 1.53 -21.37 -12.05
C ASN A 79 0.08 -21.46 -12.51
N TRP A 80 -0.47 -22.67 -12.50
CA TRP A 80 -1.92 -22.86 -12.62
C TRP A 80 -2.57 -22.86 -11.25
N ARG A 81 -3.80 -22.37 -11.16
CA ARG A 81 -4.50 -22.20 -9.90
C ARG A 81 -5.94 -22.67 -10.06
N LEU A 82 -6.34 -23.63 -9.24
CA LEU A 82 -7.73 -24.02 -9.06
C LEU A 82 -8.32 -23.12 -7.98
N GLY A 83 -8.98 -22.05 -8.42
CA GLY A 83 -9.64 -21.06 -7.58
C GLY A 83 -11.15 -21.18 -7.60
N GLY A 84 -11.83 -20.16 -7.08
CA GLY A 84 -13.28 -20.10 -7.02
C GLY A 84 -13.74 -19.40 -5.74
N ASN A 85 -15.01 -19.60 -5.40
CA ASN A 85 -15.54 -19.19 -4.12
C ASN A 85 -14.84 -19.95 -2.97
N GLN A 86 -14.86 -19.32 -1.80
CA GLN A 86 -14.32 -19.93 -0.58
C GLN A 86 -15.15 -21.15 -0.22
N ILE A 87 -14.47 -22.25 0.10
CA ILE A 87 -15.13 -23.43 0.63
C ILE A 87 -15.59 -23.11 2.05
N LYS A 88 -16.92 -23.06 2.23
CA LYS A 88 -17.57 -22.83 3.53
C LYS A 88 -17.82 -24.15 4.25
N GLY A 89 -17.81 -24.11 5.57
CA GLY A 89 -18.08 -25.24 6.45
C GLY A 89 -17.05 -25.33 7.57
N GLU A 90 -17.52 -25.46 8.81
CA GLU A 90 -16.64 -25.56 9.98
C GLU A 90 -15.81 -26.85 9.98
N VAL A 91 -16.30 -27.92 9.34
CA VAL A 91 -15.57 -29.19 9.22
C VAL A 91 -14.19 -28.99 8.58
N PHE A 92 -14.05 -28.07 7.61
CA PHE A 92 -12.79 -27.80 6.93
C PHE A 92 -11.73 -27.16 7.84
N ALA A 93 -12.09 -26.66 9.02
CA ALA A 93 -11.14 -26.19 10.04
C ALA A 93 -10.19 -27.30 10.51
N GLN A 94 -10.57 -28.56 10.33
CA GLN A 94 -9.80 -29.72 10.75
C GLN A 94 -8.68 -30.08 9.77
N LEU A 95 -8.70 -29.53 8.55
CA LEU A 95 -7.62 -29.74 7.58
C LEU A 95 -6.35 -28.99 8.00
N ASP A 96 -5.20 -29.63 7.86
CA ASP A 96 -3.89 -29.06 8.15
C ASP A 96 -2.94 -29.20 6.95
N CYS A 97 -1.78 -28.55 7.04
CA CYS A 97 -0.68 -28.80 6.12
C CYS A 97 -0.32 -30.30 6.10
N LYS A 98 -0.05 -30.82 4.90
CA LYS A 98 0.20 -32.24 4.60
C LYS A 98 -1.03 -33.16 4.63
N ASP A 99 -2.23 -32.66 4.88
CA ASP A 99 -3.45 -33.38 4.52
C ASP A 99 -3.60 -33.45 3.01
N PHE A 100 -4.47 -34.33 2.51
CA PHE A 100 -4.55 -34.62 1.07
C PHE A 100 -5.82 -34.07 0.44
N LEU A 101 -5.66 -33.59 -0.79
CA LEU A 101 -6.72 -33.39 -1.75
C LEU A 101 -6.57 -34.40 -2.88
N LEU A 102 -7.65 -35.06 -3.24
CA LEU A 102 -7.76 -35.98 -4.37
C LEU A 102 -8.74 -35.36 -5.38
N LEU A 103 -8.25 -35.02 -6.57
CA LEU A 103 -9.07 -34.52 -7.67
C LEU A 103 -9.22 -35.62 -8.71
N ARG A 104 -10.45 -36.06 -8.99
CA ARG A 104 -10.76 -37.02 -10.05
C ARG A 104 -11.48 -36.32 -11.20
N SER A 105 -11.09 -36.66 -12.43
CA SER A 105 -11.62 -36.09 -13.68
C SER A 105 -11.41 -37.09 -14.82
N LYS A 106 -12.00 -36.83 -15.98
CA LYS A 106 -11.49 -37.39 -17.23
C LYS A 106 -10.16 -36.73 -17.65
N VAL A 107 -9.32 -37.47 -18.35
CA VAL A 107 -8.15 -36.93 -19.06
C VAL A 107 -8.62 -36.01 -20.18
N GLY A 108 -7.94 -34.87 -20.37
CA GLY A 108 -8.29 -33.95 -21.44
C GLY A 108 -9.62 -33.19 -21.24
N ASN A 109 -10.00 -32.91 -19.99
CA ASN A 109 -11.24 -32.22 -19.67
C ASN A 109 -11.24 -30.78 -20.23
N ASN A 110 -12.33 -30.37 -20.87
CA ASN A 110 -12.45 -29.04 -21.48
C ASN A 110 -13.48 -28.14 -20.75
N GLY A 111 -14.01 -28.61 -19.61
CA GLY A 111 -15.11 -27.99 -18.86
C GLY A 111 -16.46 -28.66 -19.06
N ASP A 112 -16.55 -29.66 -19.94
CA ASP A 112 -17.77 -30.40 -20.26
C ASP A 112 -18.09 -31.55 -19.28
N THR A 113 -17.15 -31.95 -18.43
CA THR A 113 -17.32 -33.04 -17.47
C THR A 113 -17.00 -32.53 -16.07
N PRO A 114 -17.85 -32.80 -15.06
CA PRO A 114 -17.58 -32.36 -13.70
C PRO A 114 -16.31 -33.02 -13.14
N ILE A 115 -15.75 -32.40 -12.11
CA ILE A 115 -14.65 -32.96 -11.33
C ILE A 115 -15.12 -33.25 -9.91
N THR A 116 -14.55 -34.27 -9.28
CA THR A 116 -14.74 -34.51 -7.84
C THR A 116 -13.46 -34.18 -7.08
N ILE A 117 -13.61 -33.54 -5.93
CA ILE A 117 -12.51 -33.11 -5.06
C ILE A 117 -12.78 -33.69 -3.67
N THR A 118 -12.00 -34.66 -3.24
CA THR A 118 -12.14 -35.28 -1.92
C THR A 118 -10.97 -34.89 -1.03
N PHE A 119 -11.25 -34.41 0.17
CA PHE A 119 -10.24 -34.10 1.17
C PHE A 119 -10.10 -35.25 2.17
N ILE A 120 -8.87 -35.53 2.61
CA ILE A 120 -8.56 -36.57 3.59
C ILE A 120 -7.63 -35.98 4.64
N SER A 121 -8.08 -35.94 5.88
CA SER A 121 -7.31 -35.37 6.99
C SER A 121 -6.68 -36.45 7.85
N ARG A 122 -5.47 -36.18 8.34
CA ARG A 122 -4.83 -37.00 9.35
C ARG A 122 -5.60 -37.01 10.68
N SER A 123 -6.36 -35.96 11.03
CA SER A 123 -7.07 -35.91 12.31
C SER A 123 -8.30 -36.82 12.31
N THR A 124 -9.07 -36.82 11.20
CA THR A 124 -10.33 -37.55 11.03
C THR A 124 -10.14 -38.93 10.41
N ASP A 125 -9.25 -39.04 9.43
CA ASP A 125 -9.12 -40.21 8.55
C ASP A 125 -7.75 -40.88 8.70
N ARG A 126 -7.27 -41.05 9.94
CA ARG A 126 -5.91 -41.53 10.27
C ARG A 126 -5.42 -42.72 9.44
N LEU A 127 -6.25 -43.75 9.29
CA LEU A 127 -5.91 -44.96 8.55
C LEU A 127 -5.83 -44.73 7.04
N LEU A 128 -6.77 -43.96 6.48
CA LEU A 128 -6.78 -43.61 5.05
C LEU A 128 -5.62 -42.69 4.70
N HIS A 129 -5.35 -41.70 5.55
CA HIS A 129 -4.22 -40.79 5.42
C HIS A 129 -2.90 -41.56 5.41
N ALA A 130 -2.67 -42.46 6.38
CA ALA A 130 -1.46 -43.28 6.43
C ALA A 130 -1.32 -44.20 5.19
N GLY A 131 -2.42 -44.79 4.73
CA GLY A 131 -2.44 -45.60 3.51
C GLY A 131 -2.06 -44.80 2.27
N LEU A 132 -2.59 -43.57 2.14
CA LEU A 132 -2.23 -42.67 1.05
C LEU A 132 -0.77 -42.23 1.12
N VAL A 133 -0.25 -41.87 2.30
CA VAL A 133 1.18 -41.55 2.47
C VAL A 133 2.04 -42.67 1.91
N ALA A 134 1.76 -43.94 2.28
CA ALA A 134 2.54 -45.08 1.81
C ALA A 134 2.51 -45.26 0.28
N ILE A 135 1.40 -44.87 -0.36
CA ILE A 135 1.25 -44.95 -1.82
C ILE A 135 1.97 -43.79 -2.53
N VAL A 136 1.86 -42.57 -2.00
CA VAL A 136 2.29 -41.36 -2.72
C VAL A 136 3.67 -40.84 -2.33
N GLU A 137 4.23 -41.23 -1.18
CA GLU A 137 5.51 -40.71 -0.66
C GLU A 137 6.66 -40.79 -1.69
N LYS A 138 6.69 -41.87 -2.49
CA LYS A 138 7.73 -42.08 -3.52
C LYS A 138 7.42 -41.42 -4.87
N THR A 139 6.20 -40.91 -5.07
CA THR A 139 5.73 -40.36 -6.36
C THR A 139 5.41 -38.88 -6.32
N LEU A 140 5.34 -38.26 -5.12
CA LEU A 140 5.07 -36.84 -4.96
C LEU A 140 6.21 -36.00 -5.55
N SER A 141 5.90 -35.26 -6.61
CA SER A 141 6.77 -34.23 -7.18
C SER A 141 6.17 -32.85 -6.90
N SER A 142 6.88 -32.03 -6.13
CA SER A 142 6.40 -30.70 -5.70
C SER A 142 4.99 -30.75 -5.09
N SER A 143 4.81 -31.68 -4.14
CA SER A 143 3.55 -31.95 -3.42
C SER A 143 2.38 -32.44 -4.27
N MET A 144 2.60 -32.93 -5.49
CA MET A 144 1.57 -33.53 -6.34
C MET A 144 2.01 -34.85 -6.97
N SER A 145 1.07 -35.77 -7.11
CA SER A 145 1.17 -37.00 -7.89
C SER A 145 -0.02 -37.12 -8.84
N VAL A 146 0.17 -37.80 -9.97
CA VAL A 146 -0.86 -38.03 -10.98
C VAL A 146 -0.93 -39.52 -11.25
N PHE A 147 -2.14 -40.05 -11.31
CA PHE A 147 -2.44 -41.44 -11.62
C PHE A 147 -3.50 -41.48 -12.71
N GLU A 148 -3.21 -42.12 -13.83
CA GLU A 148 -4.11 -42.29 -14.96
C GLU A 148 -4.69 -43.71 -14.96
N GLU A 149 -5.86 -43.87 -15.58
CA GLU A 149 -6.51 -45.17 -15.73
C GLU A 149 -5.62 -46.12 -16.55
N GLY A 150 -4.95 -47.04 -15.85
CA GLY A 150 -3.88 -47.89 -16.40
C GLY A 150 -2.67 -48.02 -15.47
N ASP A 151 -2.48 -47.06 -14.56
CA ASP A 151 -1.44 -47.14 -13.53
C ASP A 151 -1.77 -48.22 -12.49
N ALA A 152 -0.75 -48.99 -12.08
CA ALA A 152 -0.91 -50.07 -11.09
C ALA A 152 -1.49 -49.58 -9.73
N LEU A 153 -1.30 -48.30 -9.42
CA LEU A 153 -1.77 -47.66 -8.19
C LEU A 153 -3.11 -46.92 -8.35
N PHE A 154 -3.62 -46.76 -9.58
CA PHE A 154 -4.85 -46.01 -9.85
C PHE A 154 -6.05 -46.61 -9.09
N ALA A 155 -6.27 -47.93 -9.23
CA ALA A 155 -7.37 -48.63 -8.57
C ALA A 155 -7.31 -48.57 -7.03
N SER A 156 -6.10 -48.47 -6.47
CA SER A 156 -5.90 -48.35 -5.02
C SER A 156 -6.29 -46.96 -4.51
N ILE A 157 -6.07 -45.92 -5.32
CA ILE A 157 -6.40 -44.53 -4.96
C ILE A 157 -7.86 -44.19 -5.29
N ALA A 158 -8.38 -44.69 -6.42
CA ALA A 158 -9.74 -44.45 -6.88
C ALA A 158 -10.82 -44.83 -5.86
N ARG A 159 -10.55 -45.82 -5.00
CA ARG A 159 -11.44 -46.24 -3.89
C ARG A 159 -11.66 -45.16 -2.84
N TYR A 160 -10.78 -44.17 -2.76
CA TYR A 160 -10.87 -43.05 -1.83
C TYR A 160 -11.50 -41.79 -2.46
N CYS A 161 -11.82 -41.83 -3.76
CA CYS A 161 -12.54 -40.77 -4.44
C CYS A 161 -14.02 -41.14 -4.54
N VAL A 162 -14.91 -40.18 -4.31
CA VAL A 162 -16.35 -40.37 -4.62
C VAL A 162 -16.50 -40.55 -6.13
N SER A 163 -17.15 -41.63 -6.56
CA SER A 163 -17.36 -41.90 -7.99
C SER A 163 -18.49 -41.06 -8.56
N ASP A 164 -18.37 -40.62 -9.82
CA ASP A 164 -19.39 -39.84 -10.53
C ASP A 164 -20.77 -40.52 -10.58
N ARG A 165 -20.83 -41.86 -10.43
CA ARG A 165 -22.10 -42.60 -10.42
C ARG A 165 -23.01 -42.26 -9.25
N ASP A 166 -22.47 -41.82 -8.11
CA ASP A 166 -23.27 -41.40 -6.96
C ASP A 166 -23.61 -39.91 -6.98
N ALA A 167 -22.80 -39.08 -7.67
CA ALA A 167 -23.00 -37.63 -7.78
C ALA A 167 -24.03 -37.24 -8.85
N LEU A 168 -24.21 -38.07 -9.89
CA LEU A 168 -25.09 -37.78 -11.04
C LEU A 168 -26.59 -38.05 -10.80
N LEU A 169 -26.98 -38.70 -9.69
CA LEU A 169 -28.38 -39.09 -9.46
C LEU A 169 -29.28 -37.94 -8.97
N ASN A 170 -28.74 -36.74 -8.66
CA ASN A 170 -29.49 -35.69 -7.98
C ASN A 170 -29.45 -34.28 -8.61
N HIS A 171 -29.13 -34.11 -9.90
CA HIS A 171 -29.31 -32.79 -10.53
C HIS A 171 -29.75 -32.80 -12.00
N GLU A 172 -30.81 -32.03 -12.27
CA GLU A 172 -31.24 -31.58 -13.60
C GLU A 172 -30.15 -30.71 -14.24
N ALA A 173 -29.85 -30.99 -15.51
CA ALA A 173 -28.85 -30.27 -16.29
C ALA A 173 -29.16 -28.77 -16.40
N PRO A 174 -28.20 -27.86 -16.14
CA PRO A 174 -28.41 -26.44 -16.39
C PRO A 174 -28.49 -26.16 -17.89
N ARG A 175 -29.44 -25.29 -18.27
CA ARG A 175 -29.67 -24.85 -19.65
C ARG A 175 -28.44 -24.13 -20.21
N LYS A 176 -28.00 -24.55 -21.40
CA LYS A 176 -26.91 -23.90 -22.16
C LYS A 176 -27.18 -22.39 -22.35
N PRO A 177 -26.19 -21.51 -22.14
CA PRO A 177 -26.34 -20.11 -22.49
C PRO A 177 -26.33 -19.98 -24.03
N ILE A 178 -27.34 -19.29 -24.54
CA ILE A 178 -27.40 -18.86 -25.95
C ILE A 178 -26.28 -17.85 -26.16
N LEU A 179 -25.39 -18.12 -27.13
CA LEU A 179 -24.38 -17.17 -27.61
C LEU A 179 -25.09 -15.90 -28.12
N LYS A 180 -24.93 -14.78 -27.40
CA LYS A 180 -25.37 -13.47 -27.88
C LYS A 180 -24.34 -12.92 -28.86
N GLU A 181 -24.83 -12.46 -30.02
CA GLU A 181 -24.11 -11.62 -30.98
C GLU A 181 -23.44 -10.41 -30.30
N PRO A 182 -22.37 -9.84 -30.88
CA PRO A 182 -21.60 -8.77 -30.26
C PRO A 182 -22.49 -7.55 -30.01
N ALA A 183 -22.66 -7.22 -28.73
CA ALA A 183 -23.48 -6.10 -28.30
C ALA A 183 -22.96 -4.78 -28.90
N PRO A 184 -23.85 -3.85 -29.29
CA PRO A 184 -23.44 -2.47 -29.58
C PRO A 184 -22.76 -1.89 -28.35
N LYS A 185 -21.74 -1.04 -28.57
CA LYS A 185 -20.89 -0.41 -27.53
C LYS A 185 -21.69 -0.16 -26.25
N ALA A 186 -21.38 -0.92 -25.21
CA ALA A 186 -22.09 -0.86 -23.94
C ALA A 186 -22.07 0.60 -23.45
N VAL A 187 -23.26 1.20 -23.34
CA VAL A 187 -23.46 2.36 -22.47
C VAL A 187 -23.04 1.86 -21.09
N ILE A 188 -21.93 2.39 -20.57
CA ILE A 188 -21.43 2.06 -19.23
C ILE A 188 -22.62 2.28 -18.29
N ALA A 189 -23.04 1.20 -17.61
CA ALA A 189 -24.14 1.31 -16.65
C ALA A 189 -23.78 2.41 -15.65
N PRO A 190 -24.70 3.34 -15.33
CA PRO A 190 -24.45 4.34 -14.31
C PRO A 190 -24.04 3.63 -13.02
N MET A 191 -23.05 4.21 -12.33
CA MET A 191 -22.59 3.72 -11.04
C MET A 191 -23.80 3.49 -10.13
N PRO A 192 -23.88 2.35 -9.39
CA PRO A 192 -24.99 2.11 -8.49
C PRO A 192 -25.17 3.32 -7.56
N GLU A 193 -26.40 3.82 -7.45
CA GLU A 193 -26.68 4.92 -6.54
C GLU A 193 -26.45 4.44 -5.10
N ASP A 194 -25.58 5.14 -4.37
CA ASP A 194 -25.48 4.94 -2.92
C ASP A 194 -26.86 5.25 -2.31
N GLU A 195 -27.55 4.25 -1.76
CA GLU A 195 -28.82 4.43 -1.03
C GLU A 195 -28.68 5.44 0.14
N VAL A 196 -27.46 5.74 0.56
CA VAL A 196 -27.14 6.75 1.59
C VAL A 196 -27.26 8.18 1.07
N ALA A 197 -27.15 8.43 -0.24
CA ALA A 197 -27.08 9.78 -0.81
C ALA A 197 -28.44 10.52 -0.91
N THR A 198 -29.56 9.84 -0.68
CA THR A 198 -30.91 10.39 -0.90
C THR A 198 -31.56 11.02 0.33
N LYS A 199 -30.97 10.89 1.53
CA LYS A 199 -31.45 11.63 2.71
C LYS A 199 -30.74 12.97 2.78
N LYS A 200 -31.50 14.07 2.71
CA LYS A 200 -31.01 15.42 3.08
C LYS A 200 -30.30 15.30 4.43
N HIS A 201 -28.96 15.29 4.42
CA HIS A 201 -28.17 15.17 5.65
C HIS A 201 -28.49 16.40 6.51
N ARG A 202 -29.21 16.20 7.61
CA ARG A 202 -29.28 17.19 8.67
C ARG A 202 -27.86 17.36 9.20
N SER A 203 -27.32 18.58 9.20
CA SER A 203 -26.03 18.87 9.85
C SER A 203 -26.13 18.40 11.30
N ARG A 204 -25.25 17.45 11.64
CA ARG A 204 -25.18 16.85 12.98
C ARG A 204 -24.35 17.77 13.86
N THR A 205 -24.77 17.95 15.10
CA THR A 205 -23.91 18.60 16.09
C THR A 205 -22.62 17.78 16.29
N VAL A 206 -21.52 18.42 16.71
CA VAL A 206 -20.27 17.69 17.03
C VAL A 206 -20.53 16.55 18.02
N LYS A 207 -21.38 16.77 19.02
CA LYS A 207 -21.78 15.75 20.01
C LYS A 207 -22.49 14.53 19.38
N GLU A 208 -23.34 14.73 18.38
CA GLU A 208 -23.97 13.63 17.62
C GLU A 208 -22.96 12.91 16.73
N ARG A 209 -22.00 13.65 16.16
CA ARG A 209 -20.94 13.09 15.31
C ARG A 209 -19.99 12.21 16.09
N LEU A 210 -19.59 12.59 17.30
CA LEU A 210 -18.74 11.76 18.15
C LEU A 210 -19.32 10.36 18.42
N LYS A 211 -20.65 10.22 18.35
CA LYS A 211 -21.35 8.95 18.54
C LYS A 211 -21.43 8.10 17.28
N THR A 212 -20.93 8.56 16.13
CA THR A 212 -20.92 7.74 14.93
C THR A 212 -19.93 6.58 15.11
N PRO A 213 -20.25 5.38 14.58
CA PRO A 213 -19.43 4.18 14.82
C PRO A 213 -17.95 4.38 14.47
N HIS A 214 -17.66 5.08 13.37
CA HIS A 214 -16.30 5.27 12.85
C HIS A 214 -15.47 6.28 13.64
N ILE A 215 -16.08 7.34 14.22
CA ILE A 215 -15.37 8.27 15.11
C ILE A 215 -15.17 7.60 16.47
N LEU A 216 -16.20 6.94 16.99
CA LEU A 216 -16.15 6.24 18.27
C LEU A 216 -15.09 5.12 18.27
N GLU A 217 -15.05 4.29 17.22
CA GLU A 217 -14.02 3.27 17.05
C GLU A 217 -12.62 3.89 17.09
N ARG A 218 -12.41 5.03 16.43
CA ARG A 218 -11.11 5.70 16.40
C ARG A 218 -10.72 6.24 17.77
N MET A 219 -11.64 6.91 18.48
CA MET A 219 -11.41 7.41 19.83
C MET A 219 -11.08 6.26 20.80
N LEU A 220 -11.80 5.14 20.73
CA LEU A 220 -11.54 3.95 21.54
C LEU A 220 -10.17 3.32 21.21
N LYS A 221 -9.74 3.32 19.94
CA LYS A 221 -8.39 2.86 19.57
C LYS A 221 -7.29 3.75 20.15
N VAL A 222 -7.51 5.06 20.22
CA VAL A 222 -6.53 6.01 20.78
C VAL A 222 -6.50 5.95 22.31
N ALA A 223 -7.66 5.79 22.94
CA ALA A 223 -7.81 5.73 24.39
C ALA A 223 -7.78 4.29 24.95
N GLY A 224 -7.42 3.29 24.15
CA GLY A 224 -7.60 1.87 24.48
C GLY A 224 -6.83 1.41 25.73
N ASP A 225 -5.69 2.05 26.00
CA ASP A 225 -4.85 1.75 27.17
C ASP A 225 -5.30 2.47 28.45
N LEU A 226 -6.30 3.36 28.36
CA LEU A 226 -6.83 4.13 29.49
C LEU A 226 -7.93 3.36 30.24
N SER A 227 -8.11 3.70 31.52
CA SER A 227 -9.26 3.23 32.31
C SER A 227 -10.60 3.71 31.71
N ALA A 228 -11.70 3.00 31.93
CA ALA A 228 -13.01 3.42 31.39
C ALA A 228 -13.42 4.86 31.80
N PRO A 229 -13.21 5.33 33.04
CA PRO A 229 -13.44 6.74 33.38
C PRO A 229 -12.52 7.71 32.62
N ALA A 230 -11.26 7.35 32.40
CA ALA A 230 -10.33 8.17 31.62
C ALA A 230 -10.67 8.19 30.13
N GLN A 231 -11.18 7.09 29.57
CA GLN A 231 -11.72 7.03 28.20
C GLN A 231 -12.92 7.98 28.03
N LEU A 232 -13.86 7.99 28.99
CA LEU A 232 -15.00 8.91 28.97
C LEU A 232 -14.54 10.37 29.00
N ARG A 233 -13.64 10.73 29.94
CA ARG A 233 -13.06 12.07 30.01
C ARG A 233 -12.37 12.46 28.71
N PHE A 234 -11.57 11.57 28.12
CA PHE A 234 -10.92 11.81 26.84
C PHE A 234 -11.93 12.14 25.72
N MET A 235 -13.01 11.36 25.60
CA MET A 235 -14.05 11.62 24.60
C MET A 235 -14.80 12.93 24.84
N GLU A 236 -15.04 13.29 26.10
CA GLU A 236 -15.63 14.57 26.49
C GLU A 236 -14.71 15.74 26.11
N THR A 237 -13.42 15.65 26.45
CA THR A 237 -12.40 16.65 26.08
C THR A 237 -12.30 16.82 24.57
N VAL A 238 -12.22 15.72 23.79
CA VAL A 238 -12.21 15.80 22.32
C VAL A 238 -13.47 16.50 21.79
N GLY A 239 -14.63 16.22 22.38
CA GLY A 239 -15.90 16.83 21.98
C GLY A 239 -15.98 18.32 22.28
N GLU A 240 -15.50 18.73 23.46
CA GLU A 240 -15.42 20.13 23.84
C GLU A 240 -14.47 20.90 22.91
N LEU A 241 -13.25 20.40 22.73
CA LEU A 241 -12.24 21.01 21.87
C LEU A 241 -12.73 21.13 20.42
N ALA A 242 -13.31 20.05 19.86
CA ALA A 242 -13.83 20.07 18.50
C ALA A 242 -15.02 21.04 18.36
N SER A 243 -15.90 21.13 19.36
CA SER A 243 -17.06 22.03 19.32
C SER A 243 -16.64 23.50 19.39
N GLN A 244 -15.75 23.85 20.33
CA GLN A 244 -15.27 25.22 20.48
C GLN A 244 -14.48 25.66 19.26
N LEU A 245 -13.54 24.83 18.77
CA LEU A 245 -12.75 25.17 17.59
C LEU A 245 -13.62 25.26 16.34
N ARG A 246 -14.64 24.41 16.17
CA ARG A 246 -15.58 24.52 15.05
C ARG A 246 -16.32 25.85 15.06
N ALA A 247 -16.85 26.26 16.21
CA ALA A 247 -17.58 27.53 16.34
C ALA A 247 -16.68 28.70 15.95
N VAL A 248 -15.48 28.76 16.51
CA VAL A 248 -14.47 29.78 16.18
C VAL A 248 -14.18 29.80 14.69
N LEU A 249 -13.89 28.65 14.07
CA LEU A 249 -13.53 28.60 12.65
C LEU A 249 -14.70 28.88 11.70
N LEU A 250 -15.95 28.67 12.11
CA LEU A 250 -17.10 29.09 11.33
C LEU A 250 -17.24 30.62 11.34
N GLU A 251 -17.13 31.24 12.50
CA GLU A 251 -17.27 32.70 12.66
C GLU A 251 -16.11 33.47 12.01
N THR A 252 -14.88 32.94 12.06
CA THR A 252 -13.70 33.57 11.44
C THR A 252 -13.49 33.17 9.97
N GLY A 253 -14.38 32.35 9.38
CA GLY A 253 -14.23 31.88 8.00
C GLY A 253 -13.00 30.97 7.80
N GLY A 254 -12.58 30.25 8.85
CA GLY A 254 -11.54 29.24 8.84
C GLY A 254 -11.97 27.89 8.25
N ILE A 255 -13.25 27.70 7.94
CA ILE A 255 -13.78 26.52 7.23
C ILE A 255 -14.29 26.95 5.84
N VAL A 256 -13.80 26.27 4.82
CA VAL A 256 -14.23 26.40 3.42
C VAL A 256 -15.17 25.26 3.08
N LYS A 257 -16.29 25.57 2.43
CA LYS A 257 -17.25 24.57 1.96
C LYS A 257 -17.04 24.29 0.48
N ILE A 258 -16.82 23.02 0.15
CA ILE A 258 -16.65 22.47 -1.18
C ILE A 258 -17.93 21.75 -1.58
N GLU A 259 -18.59 22.22 -2.64
CA GLU A 259 -19.83 21.63 -3.11
C GLU A 259 -19.58 20.34 -3.88
N LYS A 260 -20.39 19.30 -3.60
CA LYS A 260 -20.34 18.04 -4.35
C LYS A 260 -21.12 18.18 -5.67
N ASP A 261 -20.49 18.71 -6.70
CA ASP A 261 -21.01 18.76 -8.08
C ASP A 261 -20.04 18.13 -9.09
N HIS A 262 -20.12 16.80 -9.22
CA HIS A 262 -19.26 16.04 -10.14
C HIS A 262 -19.39 16.52 -11.60
N PRO A 263 -20.61 16.66 -12.17
CA PRO A 263 -20.76 17.14 -13.54
C PRO A 263 -20.13 18.51 -13.79
N SER A 264 -20.30 19.47 -12.87
CA SER A 264 -19.73 20.82 -13.03
C SER A 264 -18.20 20.78 -12.99
N LEU A 265 -17.62 20.12 -11.99
CA LEU A 265 -16.15 20.01 -11.90
C LEU A 265 -15.57 19.36 -13.16
N TRP A 266 -16.08 18.19 -13.58
CA TRP A 266 -15.46 17.46 -14.70
C TRP A 266 -15.56 18.23 -16.03
N ARG A 267 -16.56 19.10 -16.21
CA ARG A 267 -16.59 20.05 -17.33
C ARG A 267 -15.53 21.15 -17.20
N LYS A 268 -15.34 21.70 -16.00
CA LYS A 268 -14.35 22.75 -15.69
C LYS A 268 -12.90 22.30 -15.90
N VAL A 269 -12.61 21.03 -15.66
CA VAL A 269 -11.27 20.43 -15.86
C VAL A 269 -11.13 19.63 -17.16
N ALA A 270 -12.16 19.58 -17.99
CA ALA A 270 -12.09 18.91 -19.29
C ALA A 270 -10.97 19.51 -20.17
N GLY A 271 -10.18 18.65 -20.80
CA GLY A 271 -9.06 19.02 -21.65
C GLY A 271 -7.80 19.48 -20.90
N LYS A 272 -7.81 19.53 -19.55
CA LYS A 272 -6.65 19.92 -18.74
C LYS A 272 -5.92 18.66 -18.23
N PRO A 273 -4.67 18.39 -18.64
CA PRO A 273 -3.93 17.25 -18.13
C PRO A 273 -3.64 17.36 -16.64
N ILE A 274 -3.95 16.30 -15.89
CA ILE A 274 -3.71 16.17 -14.45
C ILE A 274 -2.69 15.05 -14.24
N GLY A 275 -1.61 15.37 -13.55
CA GLY A 275 -0.53 14.43 -13.22
C GLY A 275 -0.65 13.88 -11.80
N PHE A 276 -0.21 12.63 -11.63
CA PHE A 276 -0.14 11.92 -10.35
C PHE A 276 1.22 11.24 -10.24
N VAL A 277 1.90 11.41 -9.10
CA VAL A 277 3.25 10.89 -8.86
C VAL A 277 3.29 10.17 -7.52
N ASP A 278 3.88 8.97 -7.52
CA ASP A 278 4.16 8.21 -6.29
C ASP A 278 5.41 7.34 -6.44
N GLY A 279 6.06 7.05 -5.31
CA GLY A 279 7.30 6.30 -5.19
C GLY A 279 7.13 4.97 -4.46
N GLY A 280 7.54 3.89 -5.13
CA GLY A 280 7.72 2.57 -4.53
C GLY A 280 9.19 2.31 -4.20
N LEU A 281 9.45 1.88 -2.96
CA LEU A 281 10.76 1.32 -2.57
C LEU A 281 10.66 -0.20 -2.36
N ALA A 282 11.66 -0.94 -2.83
CA ALA A 282 11.90 -2.32 -2.43
C ALA A 282 13.21 -2.44 -1.65
N ASN A 283 13.14 -3.17 -0.53
CA ASN A 283 14.35 -3.59 0.17
C ASN A 283 15.04 -4.69 -0.63
N LEU A 284 16.29 -4.44 -0.99
CA LEU A 284 17.19 -5.48 -1.46
C LEU A 284 17.95 -6.04 -0.24
N SER A 285 17.70 -7.30 0.10
CA SER A 285 18.37 -7.96 1.24
C SER A 285 19.84 -8.19 0.87
N MET A 286 20.74 -7.29 1.27
CA MET A 286 22.19 -7.42 1.10
C MET A 286 22.94 -7.24 2.42
N LEU A 287 24.14 -7.83 2.51
CA LEU A 287 25.08 -7.57 3.59
C LEU A 287 25.79 -6.23 3.36
N GLY A 288 25.49 -5.21 4.17
CA GLY A 288 26.15 -3.91 4.12
C GLY A 288 25.26 -2.76 3.67
N SER A 289 25.85 -1.75 2.99
CA SER A 289 25.12 -0.60 2.43
C SER A 289 24.06 -1.11 1.45
N ALA A 290 22.80 -1.10 1.90
CA ALA A 290 21.71 -1.72 1.17
C ALA A 290 21.49 -0.98 -0.16
N PRO A 291 21.66 -1.64 -1.32
CA PRO A 291 21.29 -1.03 -2.59
C PRO A 291 19.79 -0.73 -2.54
N ILE A 292 19.41 0.52 -2.82
CA ILE A 292 18.02 0.94 -2.79
C ILE A 292 17.46 0.72 -4.19
N ALA A 293 16.51 -0.22 -4.31
CA ALA A 293 15.67 -0.31 -5.49
C ALA A 293 14.49 0.66 -5.33
N ALA A 294 14.55 1.79 -6.03
CA ALA A 294 13.52 2.80 -6.03
C ALA A 294 12.86 2.91 -7.41
N ARG A 295 11.54 3.02 -7.42
CA ARG A 295 10.72 3.14 -8.62
C ARG A 295 9.73 4.27 -8.43
N VAL A 296 9.72 5.25 -9.32
CA VAL A 296 8.72 6.32 -9.29
C VAL A 296 7.85 6.25 -10.52
N GLY A 297 6.55 6.11 -10.28
CA GLY A 297 5.52 6.08 -11.30
C GLY A 297 4.97 7.48 -11.56
N GLY A 298 4.60 7.73 -12.82
CA GLY A 298 3.80 8.86 -13.23
C GLY A 298 2.54 8.37 -13.93
N TYR A 299 1.42 9.01 -13.62
CA TYR A 299 0.15 8.81 -14.33
C TYR A 299 -0.41 10.17 -14.70
N ILE A 300 -0.67 10.40 -15.98
CA ILE A 300 -1.30 11.61 -16.50
C ILE A 300 -2.64 11.23 -17.10
N VAL A 301 -3.67 11.98 -16.77
CA VAL A 301 -5.01 11.84 -17.36
C VAL A 301 -5.52 13.18 -17.85
N THR A 302 -6.13 13.21 -19.03
CA THR A 302 -6.83 14.39 -19.56
C THR A 302 -8.34 14.14 -19.50
N PRO A 303 -9.05 14.68 -18.50
CA PRO A 303 -10.50 14.51 -18.40
C PRO A 303 -11.21 15.00 -19.65
N GLY A 304 -12.29 14.33 -20.06
CA GLY A 304 -13.06 14.70 -21.25
C GLY A 304 -12.47 14.27 -22.60
N ASP A 305 -11.18 13.87 -22.66
CA ASP A 305 -10.64 13.22 -23.84
C ASP A 305 -11.16 11.76 -23.93
N GLN A 306 -11.50 11.30 -25.12
CA GLN A 306 -11.93 9.93 -25.41
C GLN A 306 -10.93 9.16 -26.29
N SER A 307 -9.83 9.80 -26.67
CA SER A 307 -8.76 9.17 -27.42
C SER A 307 -7.99 8.15 -26.55
N PRO A 308 -7.25 7.21 -27.17
CA PRO A 308 -6.32 6.35 -26.44
C PRO A 308 -5.23 7.13 -25.68
N GLU A 309 -4.96 8.38 -26.07
CA GLU A 309 -3.96 9.27 -25.43
C GLU A 309 -4.48 9.94 -24.16
N ARG A 310 -5.76 9.72 -23.80
CA ARG A 310 -6.40 10.25 -22.60
C ARG A 310 -5.57 9.96 -21.34
N GLU A 311 -5.04 8.74 -21.24
CA GLU A 311 -4.29 8.24 -20.10
C GLU A 311 -2.89 7.85 -20.51
N ARG A 312 -1.88 8.33 -19.77
CA ARG A 312 -0.48 8.02 -20.00
C ARG A 312 0.18 7.58 -18.72
N PHE A 313 0.88 6.46 -18.79
CA PHE A 313 1.69 5.93 -17.70
C PHE A 313 3.15 6.06 -18.07
N SER A 314 3.94 6.62 -17.16
CA SER A 314 5.36 6.82 -17.35
C SER A 314 6.14 6.26 -16.18
N MET A 315 7.22 5.56 -16.49
CA MET A 315 8.24 5.26 -15.49
C MET A 315 9.22 6.41 -15.44
N LEU A 316 9.09 7.23 -14.40
CA LEU A 316 9.83 8.48 -14.29
C LEU A 316 11.26 8.21 -13.84
N LYS A 317 11.42 7.47 -12.73
CA LYS A 317 12.73 7.10 -12.18
C LYS A 317 12.81 5.63 -11.83
N HIS A 318 13.99 5.06 -12.05
CA HIS A 318 14.35 3.73 -11.60
C HIS A 318 15.80 3.76 -11.13
N LEU A 319 16.00 3.62 -9.83
CA LEU A 319 17.33 3.52 -9.27
C LEU A 319 17.54 2.10 -8.74
N ILE A 320 18.55 1.42 -9.26
CA ILE A 320 19.11 0.18 -8.71
C ILE A 320 20.63 0.43 -8.63
N ASP A 321 21.06 1.31 -7.74
CA ASP A 321 22.48 1.71 -7.66
C ASP A 321 22.89 2.21 -6.26
N GLU A 322 24.20 2.36 -6.06
CA GLU A 322 24.82 3.11 -4.97
C GLU A 322 24.44 4.60 -5.10
N LEU A 323 23.25 4.96 -4.60
CA LEU A 323 22.73 6.33 -4.60
C LEU A 323 23.69 7.34 -3.95
N TYR A 324 24.44 6.87 -2.97
CA TYR A 324 25.36 7.65 -2.16
C TYR A 324 26.81 7.44 -2.61
N ALA A 325 27.62 8.50 -2.56
CA ALA A 325 29.04 8.43 -2.85
C ALA A 325 29.77 7.63 -1.77
N ASN A 326 30.62 6.69 -2.19
CA ASN A 326 31.61 6.05 -1.34
C ASN A 326 32.91 6.84 -1.52
N ASP A 327 33.27 7.68 -0.54
CA ASP A 327 34.59 8.31 -0.53
C ASP A 327 35.66 7.24 -0.16
N GLU A 328 36.89 7.44 -0.63
CA GLU A 328 37.95 6.45 -0.96
C GLU A 328 38.47 5.44 0.09
N ASP A 329 37.82 5.21 1.22
CA ASP A 329 38.25 4.16 2.16
C ASP A 329 37.28 2.98 2.19
N GLY A 330 37.86 1.78 2.10
CA GLY A 330 37.18 0.51 1.88
C GLY A 330 35.91 0.29 2.71
N ALA A 331 35.01 -0.49 2.11
CA ALA A 331 33.74 -0.89 2.70
C ALA A 331 33.93 -1.32 4.17
N TYR A 332 33.13 -0.73 5.06
CA TYR A 332 32.77 -1.23 6.40
C TYR A 332 33.19 -0.45 7.66
N ASP A 333 33.97 0.64 7.60
CA ASP A 333 34.24 1.41 8.84
C ASP A 333 33.35 2.66 9.05
N ASP A 334 32.62 3.14 8.04
CA ASP A 334 31.83 4.39 8.14
C ASP A 334 30.41 4.30 7.57
N THR A 335 29.64 3.25 7.94
CA THR A 335 28.21 3.24 7.60
C THR A 335 27.46 4.22 8.50
N PHE A 336 26.79 5.21 7.90
CA PHE A 336 25.89 6.10 8.64
C PHE A 336 24.87 5.26 9.43
N PRO A 337 24.75 5.47 10.75
CA PRO A 337 24.09 4.50 11.64
C PRO A 337 22.59 4.36 11.41
N ASP A 338 21.93 5.43 10.91
CA ASP A 338 20.49 5.42 10.63
C ASP A 338 20.21 5.14 9.15
N ILE A 339 20.16 3.84 8.80
CA ILE A 339 19.77 3.35 7.47
C ILE A 339 18.34 3.80 7.12
N GLY A 340 17.46 3.97 8.12
CA GLY A 340 16.10 4.45 7.92
C GLY A 340 16.08 5.89 7.37
N ALA A 341 16.94 6.76 7.89
CA ALA A 341 17.13 8.12 7.38
C ALA A 341 17.68 8.13 5.95
N LEU A 342 18.67 7.30 5.62
CA LEU A 342 19.19 7.18 4.25
C LEU A 342 18.11 6.74 3.25
N ARG A 343 17.30 5.75 3.64
CA ARG A 343 16.23 5.25 2.79
C ARG A 343 15.13 6.30 2.58
N ASP A 344 14.79 7.02 3.63
CA ASP A 344 13.74 8.02 3.57
C ASP A 344 14.17 9.24 2.74
N ALA A 345 15.42 9.71 2.92
CA ALA A 345 16.01 10.75 2.08
C ALA A 345 16.04 10.34 0.60
N ALA A 346 16.42 9.09 0.31
CA ALA A 346 16.38 8.55 -1.04
C ALA A 346 14.96 8.60 -1.64
N ARG A 347 13.96 8.11 -0.90
CA ARG A 347 12.56 8.12 -1.33
C ARG A 347 12.08 9.52 -1.67
N ILE A 348 12.25 10.45 -0.73
CA ILE A 348 11.80 11.84 -0.86
C ILE A 348 12.43 12.49 -2.11
N SER A 349 13.75 12.32 -2.27
CA SER A 349 14.49 12.91 -3.39
C SER A 349 14.07 12.32 -4.75
N ILE A 350 13.86 11.00 -4.85
CA ILE A 350 13.48 10.36 -6.12
C ILE A 350 12.01 10.68 -6.47
N GLU A 351 11.11 10.73 -5.50
CA GLU A 351 9.71 11.15 -5.71
C GLU A 351 9.63 12.60 -6.22
N ALA A 352 10.36 13.52 -5.58
CA ALA A 352 10.45 14.90 -6.01
C ALA A 352 11.10 15.04 -7.40
N ALA A 353 12.18 14.29 -7.67
CA ALA A 353 12.78 14.23 -9.00
C ALA A 353 11.81 13.72 -10.07
N GLY A 354 10.96 12.75 -9.74
CA GLY A 354 9.93 12.24 -10.64
C GLY A 354 8.92 13.31 -11.02
N ALA A 355 8.42 14.07 -10.03
CA ALA A 355 7.52 15.20 -10.29
C ALA A 355 8.18 16.29 -11.16
N VAL A 356 9.44 16.63 -10.88
CA VAL A 356 10.22 17.58 -11.70
C VAL A 356 10.37 17.07 -13.14
N GLN A 357 10.64 15.77 -13.33
CA GLN A 357 10.76 15.18 -14.66
C GLN A 357 9.43 15.21 -15.42
N MET A 358 8.31 14.87 -14.76
CA MET A 358 6.99 14.92 -15.35
C MET A 358 6.66 16.32 -15.91
N LEU A 359 6.96 17.38 -15.13
CA LEU A 359 6.76 18.77 -15.56
C LEU A 359 7.65 19.18 -16.75
N ARG A 360 8.87 18.64 -16.81
CA ARG A 360 9.79 18.92 -17.91
C ARG A 360 9.41 18.22 -19.21
N GLU A 361 8.95 16.98 -19.11
CA GLU A 361 8.57 16.17 -20.28
C GLU A 361 7.18 16.56 -20.81
N THR A 362 6.30 17.07 -19.95
CA THR A 362 4.93 17.46 -20.31
C THR A 362 4.64 18.90 -19.88
N SER A 363 4.81 19.83 -20.82
CA SER A 363 4.75 21.28 -20.58
C SER A 363 3.36 21.86 -20.34
N ASN A 364 2.28 21.09 -20.53
CA ASN A 364 0.90 21.56 -20.44
C ASN A 364 0.10 20.94 -19.27
N ILE A 365 0.76 20.35 -18.28
CA ILE A 365 0.08 19.85 -17.08
C ILE A 365 -0.48 21.03 -16.28
N SER A 366 -1.76 20.97 -15.92
CA SER A 366 -2.38 22.02 -15.09
C SER A 366 -2.11 21.82 -13.60
N THR A 367 -2.12 20.56 -13.16
CA THR A 367 -2.04 20.20 -11.74
C THR A 367 -1.28 18.89 -11.59
N ILE A 368 -0.37 18.81 -10.63
CA ILE A 368 0.29 17.58 -10.20
C ILE A 368 -0.06 17.28 -8.75
N PHE A 369 -0.56 16.08 -8.53
CA PHE A 369 -0.71 15.51 -7.20
C PHE A 369 0.46 14.58 -6.88
N MET A 370 1.14 14.87 -5.77
CA MET A 370 2.19 14.00 -5.23
C MET A 370 1.63 13.24 -4.03
N HIS A 371 1.85 11.94 -3.99
CA HIS A 371 1.50 11.16 -2.81
C HIS A 371 2.49 11.45 -1.68
N GLY A 372 2.01 12.02 -0.56
CA GLY A 372 2.85 12.38 0.59
C GLY A 372 3.00 13.88 0.82
N ALA A 373 3.80 14.24 1.82
CA ALA A 373 4.07 15.63 2.17
C ALA A 373 4.84 16.32 1.04
N LEU A 374 4.42 17.54 0.68
CA LEU A 374 5.10 18.36 -0.31
C LEU A 374 6.47 18.77 0.22
N VAL A 375 6.53 19.20 1.49
CA VAL A 375 7.79 19.57 2.16
C VAL A 375 8.03 18.71 3.39
N ASN A 376 9.09 17.90 3.35
CA ASN A 376 9.50 17.02 4.45
C ASN A 376 10.47 17.73 5.41
N PRO A 377 10.44 17.42 6.74
CA PRO A 377 11.43 17.92 7.69
C PRO A 377 12.82 17.35 7.39
N VAL A 378 13.83 18.21 7.21
CA VAL A 378 15.15 17.77 6.73
C VAL A 378 16.25 17.73 7.79
N SER A 379 16.03 18.33 8.98
CA SER A 379 17.07 18.45 10.01
C SER A 379 17.61 17.11 10.54
N ARG A 380 16.91 16.00 10.29
CA ARG A 380 17.36 14.64 10.66
C ARG A 380 18.35 14.02 9.68
N TYR A 381 18.49 14.58 8.47
CA TYR A 381 19.34 14.05 7.40
C TYR A 381 20.66 14.84 7.33
N THR A 382 21.29 15.00 8.48
CA THR A 382 22.55 15.72 8.67
C THR A 382 23.57 14.84 9.37
N ASP A 383 24.80 15.34 9.50
CA ASP A 383 25.86 14.71 10.26
C ASP A 383 25.43 14.41 11.70
N VAL A 384 25.84 13.23 12.20
CA VAL A 384 25.67 12.84 13.60
C VAL A 384 26.81 13.47 14.40
N MET A 385 26.47 14.42 15.25
CA MET A 385 27.41 15.11 16.13
C MET A 385 27.53 14.38 17.47
N LYS A 386 28.75 14.23 17.99
CA LYS A 386 29.03 13.78 19.37
C LYS A 386 30.17 14.62 19.93
N ASP A 387 29.98 15.17 21.14
CA ASP A 387 30.99 16.00 21.82
C ASP A 387 31.54 17.16 20.96
N GLY A 388 30.67 17.75 20.12
CA GLY A 388 31.03 18.85 19.22
C GLY A 388 31.77 18.44 17.94
N GLN A 389 32.02 17.14 17.72
CA GLN A 389 32.68 16.62 16.53
C GLN A 389 31.73 15.76 15.67
N ILE A 390 31.99 15.70 14.37
CA ILE A 390 31.26 14.83 13.45
C ILE A 390 31.69 13.38 13.74
N ARG A 391 30.76 12.58 14.25
CA ARG A 391 30.98 11.15 14.49
C ARG A 391 30.67 10.32 13.24
N HIS A 392 29.60 10.68 12.54
CA HIS A 392 29.23 10.07 11.27
C HIS A 392 28.73 11.15 10.32
N ARG A 393 29.32 11.24 9.12
CA ARG A 393 28.89 12.20 8.10
C ARG A 393 27.67 11.64 7.35
N PHE A 394 26.67 12.48 7.09
CA PHE A 394 25.58 12.09 6.21
C PHE A 394 26.12 12.05 4.76
N PRO A 395 26.00 10.93 4.05
CA PRO A 395 26.65 10.77 2.76
C PRO A 395 26.04 11.67 1.70
N ASN A 396 26.89 12.16 0.79
CA ASN A 396 26.46 12.89 -0.39
C ASN A 396 25.92 11.93 -1.45
N PHE A 397 25.07 12.41 -2.35
CA PHE A 397 24.69 11.63 -3.53
C PHE A 397 25.87 11.47 -4.50
N SER A 398 25.93 10.31 -5.16
CA SER A 398 26.92 10.03 -6.20
C SER A 398 26.72 10.94 -7.42
N LYS A 399 27.77 11.13 -8.25
CA LYS A 399 27.66 11.98 -9.45
C LYS A 399 26.63 11.42 -10.45
N SER A 400 26.52 10.10 -10.57
CA SER A 400 25.49 9.43 -11.36
C SER A 400 24.09 9.71 -10.80
N ALA A 401 23.90 9.59 -9.49
CA ALA A 401 22.63 9.91 -8.84
C ALA A 401 22.18 11.36 -9.08
N ILE A 402 23.10 12.34 -9.01
CA ILE A 402 22.74 13.74 -9.29
C ILE A 402 22.27 13.92 -10.74
N ALA A 403 22.87 13.24 -11.71
CA ALA A 403 22.43 13.30 -13.11
C ALA A 403 20.98 12.82 -13.30
N GLU A 404 20.55 11.87 -12.47
CA GLU A 404 19.17 11.43 -12.46
C GLU A 404 18.25 12.36 -11.66
N LEU A 405 18.66 12.75 -10.45
CA LEU A 405 17.84 13.54 -9.52
C LEU A 405 17.63 14.99 -9.95
N LEU A 406 18.61 15.56 -10.66
CA LEU A 406 18.61 16.94 -11.18
C LEU A 406 19.17 16.97 -12.62
N PRO A 407 18.42 16.48 -13.63
CA PRO A 407 18.93 16.40 -14.99
C PRO A 407 19.37 17.77 -15.53
N GLY A 408 20.57 17.85 -16.12
CA GLY A 408 21.13 19.10 -16.66
C GLY A 408 21.82 20.03 -15.65
N GLU A 409 21.78 19.73 -14.35
CA GLU A 409 22.53 20.46 -13.31
C GLU A 409 23.70 19.66 -12.72
N ALA A 410 23.93 18.42 -13.18
CA ALA A 410 24.87 17.49 -12.54
C ALA A 410 26.34 17.92 -12.54
N HIS A 411 26.78 18.63 -13.58
CA HIS A 411 28.16 19.11 -13.68
C HIS A 411 28.43 20.37 -12.86
N ARG A 412 27.39 20.98 -12.25
CA ARG A 412 27.50 22.24 -11.51
C ARG A 412 27.63 22.06 -10.01
N ARG A 413 27.57 20.81 -9.51
CA ARG A 413 27.48 20.52 -8.06
C ARG A 413 28.65 19.69 -7.55
N ASP A 414 29.44 20.29 -6.67
CA ASP A 414 30.54 19.63 -5.99
C ASP A 414 30.33 19.54 -4.47
N SER A 415 30.89 18.50 -3.85
CA SER A 415 30.88 18.29 -2.40
C SER A 415 29.47 18.43 -1.77
N ARG A 416 29.25 19.45 -0.93
CA ARG A 416 28.06 19.73 -0.11
C ARG A 416 26.78 19.99 -0.93
N GLU A 417 26.90 20.45 -2.17
CA GLU A 417 25.73 20.69 -3.03
C GLU A 417 25.07 19.39 -3.52
N ARG A 418 25.77 18.25 -3.36
CA ARG A 418 25.27 16.90 -3.63
C ARG A 418 24.62 16.26 -2.40
N ASN A 419 24.62 16.93 -1.25
CA ASN A 419 23.92 16.44 -0.06
C ASN A 419 22.40 16.45 -0.29
N PHE A 420 21.68 15.56 0.38
CA PHE A 420 20.21 15.49 0.33
C PHE A 420 19.54 16.85 0.57
N ILE A 421 20.00 17.62 1.57
CA ILE A 421 19.39 18.91 1.92
C ILE A 421 19.47 19.89 0.73
N SER A 422 20.61 19.97 0.06
CA SER A 422 20.82 20.88 -1.07
C SER A 422 20.09 20.43 -2.34
N VAL A 423 20.01 19.12 -2.56
CA VAL A 423 19.36 18.54 -3.74
C VAL A 423 17.85 18.63 -3.63
N TYR A 424 17.29 18.25 -2.48
CA TYR A 424 15.85 18.32 -2.25
C TYR A 424 15.34 19.77 -2.25
N LEU A 425 16.10 20.71 -1.67
CA LEU A 425 15.80 22.14 -1.77
C LEU A 425 15.65 22.57 -3.23
N ARG A 426 16.62 22.21 -4.09
CA ARG A 426 16.54 22.56 -5.52
C ARG A 426 15.36 21.93 -6.22
N GLN A 427 15.03 20.68 -5.90
CA GLN A 427 13.85 20.02 -6.47
C GLN A 427 12.56 20.78 -6.09
N LEU A 428 12.43 21.20 -4.83
CA LEU A 428 11.30 22.01 -4.38
C LEU A 428 11.25 23.37 -5.09
N GLU A 429 12.39 24.03 -5.28
CA GLU A 429 12.47 25.28 -6.07
C GLU A 429 11.97 25.06 -7.51
N LEU A 430 12.42 23.99 -8.19
CA LEU A 430 11.98 23.67 -9.55
C LEU A 430 10.46 23.37 -9.62
N LEU A 431 9.92 22.68 -8.62
CA LEU A 431 8.47 22.45 -8.51
C LEU A 431 7.71 23.75 -8.25
N GLN A 432 8.28 24.66 -7.45
CA GLN A 432 7.71 25.98 -7.17
C GLN A 432 7.88 26.96 -8.35
N GLU A 433 8.88 26.82 -9.20
CA GLU A 433 9.04 27.63 -10.42
C GLU A 433 8.06 27.21 -11.53
N ALA A 434 7.46 26.02 -11.43
CA ALA A 434 6.55 25.49 -12.43
C ALA A 434 5.21 26.26 -12.49
N SER A 435 4.66 26.39 -13.70
CA SER A 435 3.34 26.98 -13.93
C SER A 435 2.18 26.10 -13.44
N ALA A 436 2.39 24.79 -13.34
CA ALA A 436 1.42 23.86 -12.80
C ALA A 436 1.22 24.06 -11.29
N VAL A 437 -0.01 23.82 -10.81
CA VAL A 437 -0.29 23.71 -9.38
C VAL A 437 0.30 22.41 -8.86
N VAL A 438 1.12 22.46 -7.80
CA VAL A 438 1.70 21.27 -7.18
C VAL A 438 1.09 21.06 -5.81
N CYS A 439 0.47 19.91 -5.58
CA CYS A 439 -0.21 19.57 -4.35
C CYS A 439 0.27 18.23 -3.78
N GLY A 440 0.85 18.26 -2.59
CA GLY A 440 1.06 17.05 -1.79
C GLY A 440 -0.25 16.59 -1.16
N VAL A 441 -0.57 15.30 -1.27
CA VAL A 441 -1.82 14.73 -0.75
C VAL A 441 -1.47 13.54 0.13
N ILE A 442 -1.96 13.56 1.38
CA ILE A 442 -1.59 12.57 2.39
C ILE A 442 -2.84 11.88 2.94
N GLU A 443 -2.92 10.56 2.73
CA GLU A 443 -3.95 9.69 3.30
C GLU A 443 -3.67 9.34 4.77
N ARG A 444 -2.39 9.11 5.10
CA ARG A 444 -2.00 8.55 6.40
C ARG A 444 -2.22 9.55 7.53
N GLU A 445 -2.83 9.07 8.60
CA GLU A 445 -3.03 9.86 9.81
C GLU A 445 -1.68 10.22 10.46
N SER A 446 -1.42 11.52 10.60
CA SER A 446 -0.27 12.03 11.36
C SER A 446 -0.45 11.84 12.86
N THR A 447 0.65 11.64 13.57
CA THR A 447 0.70 11.56 15.03
C THR A 447 0.97 12.92 15.70
N THR A 448 0.95 14.00 14.92
CA THR A 448 1.27 15.36 15.35
C THR A 448 0.03 16.22 15.55
N ASN A 449 0.20 17.33 16.28
CA ASN A 449 -0.76 18.43 16.44
C ASN A 449 -0.24 19.74 15.80
N SER A 450 0.65 19.61 14.80
CA SER A 450 1.39 20.74 14.21
C SER A 450 0.50 21.67 13.40
N VAL A 451 -0.50 21.11 12.71
CA VAL A 451 -1.43 21.91 11.89
C VAL A 451 -2.41 22.62 12.80
N LEU A 452 -2.92 21.97 13.84
CA LEU A 452 -3.72 22.61 14.86
C LEU A 452 -3.00 23.78 15.53
N ARG A 453 -1.73 23.61 15.92
CA ARG A 453 -0.91 24.71 16.46
C ARG A 453 -0.84 25.87 15.48
N ALA A 454 -0.61 25.60 14.20
CA ALA A 454 -0.59 26.63 13.16
C ALA A 454 -1.96 27.30 12.96
N VAL A 455 -3.06 26.54 13.02
CA VAL A 455 -4.44 27.07 13.00
C VAL A 455 -4.65 28.04 14.17
N LEU A 456 -4.37 27.62 15.40
CA LEU A 456 -4.54 28.47 16.58
C LEU A 456 -3.66 29.72 16.52
N SER A 457 -2.43 29.60 16.03
CA SER A 457 -1.54 30.75 15.83
C SER A 457 -2.00 31.70 14.71
N SER A 458 -2.78 31.22 13.74
CA SER A 458 -3.28 32.04 12.63
C SER A 458 -4.55 32.83 12.95
N LEU A 459 -5.26 32.48 14.02
CA LEU A 459 -6.48 33.18 14.45
C LEU A 459 -6.13 34.53 15.07
N ASP A 460 -6.78 35.60 14.61
CA ASP A 460 -6.60 36.95 15.16
C ASP A 460 -7.26 37.06 16.55
N ASP A 461 -6.48 37.46 17.55
CA ASP A 461 -6.97 37.66 18.92
C ASP A 461 -8.10 38.72 18.97
N HIS A 462 -8.10 39.71 18.07
CA HIS A 462 -9.18 40.68 18.03
C HIS A 462 -10.51 40.04 17.60
N GLU A 463 -10.48 39.19 16.56
CA GLU A 463 -11.68 38.48 16.07
C GLU A 463 -12.19 37.46 17.10
N LEU A 464 -11.29 36.88 17.89
CA LEU A 464 -11.63 35.90 18.92
C LEU A 464 -12.22 36.50 20.19
N LYS A 465 -11.93 37.77 20.50
CA LYS A 465 -12.24 38.39 21.79
C LYS A 465 -13.74 38.32 22.13
N ASP A 466 -14.60 38.48 21.13
CA ASP A 466 -16.05 38.49 21.32
C ASP A 466 -16.69 37.10 21.18
N LEU A 467 -15.90 36.10 20.75
CA LEU A 467 -16.34 34.71 20.57
C LEU A 467 -16.02 33.81 21.76
N LEU A 468 -15.08 34.22 22.61
CA LEU A 468 -14.53 33.39 23.69
C LEU A 468 -14.96 33.91 25.07
N PRO A 469 -15.19 33.01 26.04
CA PRO A 469 -15.54 33.39 27.41
C PRO A 469 -14.36 33.94 28.21
N VAL A 470 -13.13 33.75 27.71
CA VAL A 470 -11.86 34.16 28.34
C VAL A 470 -10.97 34.84 27.30
N PRO A 471 -9.93 35.59 27.71
CA PRO A 471 -9.00 36.21 26.78
C PRO A 471 -8.41 35.21 25.77
N PRO A 472 -8.25 35.58 24.48
CA PRO A 472 -7.80 34.66 23.43
C PRO A 472 -6.49 33.92 23.74
N HIS A 473 -5.51 34.60 24.34
CA HIS A 473 -4.24 33.99 24.71
C HIS A 473 -4.38 32.92 25.80
N GLU A 474 -5.26 33.14 26.79
CA GLU A 474 -5.57 32.15 27.84
C GLU A 474 -6.29 30.95 27.25
N TRP A 475 -7.28 31.19 26.37
CA TRP A 475 -7.98 30.12 25.67
C TRP A 475 -7.04 29.27 24.80
N LYS A 476 -6.18 29.91 23.99
CA LYS A 476 -5.21 29.21 23.13
C LYS A 476 -4.23 28.37 23.97
N ALA A 477 -3.76 28.90 25.11
CA ALA A 477 -2.87 28.18 26.02
C ALA A 477 -3.56 26.95 26.63
N TRP A 478 -4.77 27.11 27.16
CA TRP A 478 -5.59 26.02 27.67
C TRP A 478 -5.87 24.95 26.60
N PHE A 479 -6.26 25.37 25.39
CA PHE A 479 -6.58 24.47 24.29
C PHE A 479 -5.37 23.61 23.92
N LEU A 480 -4.19 24.23 23.82
CA LEU A 480 -2.95 23.51 23.52
C LEU A 480 -2.54 22.54 24.61
N HIS A 481 -2.74 22.91 25.87
CA HIS A 481 -2.50 22.04 27.02
C HIS A 481 -3.43 20.82 27.02
N ALA A 482 -4.73 21.03 26.79
CA ALA A 482 -5.72 19.96 26.74
C ALA A 482 -5.48 18.96 25.59
N VAL A 483 -4.89 19.41 24.49
CA VAL A 483 -4.54 18.57 23.33
C VAL A 483 -3.28 17.74 23.55
N ASP A 484 -2.33 18.26 24.32
CA ASP A 484 -1.01 17.68 24.51
C ASP A 484 -0.59 17.75 25.99
N PRO A 485 -1.24 16.96 26.86
CA PRO A 485 -1.07 17.06 28.31
C PRO A 485 0.25 16.48 28.83
N ALA A 486 1.23 16.22 27.95
CA ALA A 486 2.45 15.47 28.24
C ALA A 486 3.40 16.12 29.27
N ASP A 487 3.11 17.34 29.73
CA ASP A 487 3.88 18.10 30.71
C ASP A 487 3.16 18.22 32.08
N ASP A 488 2.02 17.54 32.28
CA ASP A 488 1.24 17.63 33.52
C ASP A 488 1.13 16.26 34.22
N ASP A 489 1.79 16.13 35.37
CA ASP A 489 1.81 14.91 36.20
C ASP A 489 0.39 14.49 36.67
N ASP A 490 -0.59 15.41 36.66
CA ASP A 490 -1.98 15.16 37.05
C ASP A 490 -2.89 14.76 35.87
N PHE A 491 -2.44 14.90 34.61
CA PHE A 491 -3.23 14.52 33.43
C PHE A 491 -2.86 13.12 32.91
N GLU A 492 -3.69 12.13 33.21
CA GLU A 492 -3.70 10.79 32.56
C GLU A 492 -4.20 10.83 31.09
N GLY A 493 -3.89 11.88 30.32
CA GLY A 493 -4.48 12.14 29.02
C GLY A 493 -3.65 11.63 27.83
N GLN A 494 -4.30 10.98 26.87
CA GLN A 494 -3.69 10.66 25.57
C GLN A 494 -3.61 11.94 24.70
N ARG A 495 -2.52 12.10 23.94
CA ARG A 495 -2.35 13.20 22.98
C ARG A 495 -3.44 13.15 21.91
N ILE A 496 -4.09 14.29 21.66
CA ILE A 496 -5.05 14.47 20.57
C ILE A 496 -4.29 14.89 19.30
N THR A 497 -4.46 14.15 18.21
CA THR A 497 -3.76 14.38 16.93
C THR A 497 -4.57 15.25 15.97
N ASP A 498 -3.89 15.90 15.02
CA ASP A 498 -4.53 16.70 13.95
C ASP A 498 -5.68 15.92 13.26
N PRO A 499 -5.47 14.68 12.75
CA PRO A 499 -6.52 13.97 12.03
C PRO A 499 -7.71 13.59 12.91
N LEU A 500 -7.48 13.26 14.19
CA LEU A 500 -8.57 12.91 15.12
C LEU A 500 -9.46 14.13 15.37
N LEU A 501 -8.85 15.26 15.74
CA LEU A 501 -9.59 16.47 16.06
C LEU A 501 -10.34 17.01 14.84
N PHE A 502 -9.67 17.09 13.68
CA PHE A 502 -10.30 17.61 12.47
C PHE A 502 -11.38 16.67 11.92
N ARG A 503 -11.27 15.35 12.16
CA ARG A 503 -12.35 14.40 11.84
C ARG A 503 -13.61 14.63 12.68
N CYS A 504 -13.45 15.08 13.93
CA CYS A 504 -14.58 15.45 14.78
C CYS A 504 -15.17 16.82 14.40
N LEU A 505 -14.34 17.70 13.83
CA LEU A 505 -14.69 19.08 13.50
C LEU A 505 -15.32 19.25 12.11
N LEU A 506 -14.69 18.74 11.04
CA LEU A 506 -15.06 19.02 9.63
C LEU A 506 -16.17 18.10 9.13
N GLU A 507 -17.23 18.63 8.54
CA GLU A 507 -18.26 17.86 7.85
C GLU A 507 -17.79 17.40 6.45
N PRO A 508 -18.40 16.37 5.85
CA PRO A 508 -18.11 16.00 4.47
C PRO A 508 -18.31 17.19 3.51
N GLY A 509 -17.31 17.46 2.68
CA GLY A 509 -17.26 18.64 1.83
C GLY A 509 -16.73 19.90 2.53
N GLU A 510 -16.32 19.83 3.80
CA GLU A 510 -15.62 20.94 4.46
C GLU A 510 -14.10 20.73 4.43
N ALA A 511 -13.37 21.84 4.25
CA ALA A 511 -11.93 21.89 4.38
C ALA A 511 -11.51 23.04 5.31
N LEU A 512 -10.37 22.90 5.97
CA LEU A 512 -9.77 24.03 6.69
C LEU A 512 -9.22 25.05 5.71
N ARG A 513 -9.32 26.34 6.03
CA ARG A 513 -8.55 27.36 5.33
C ARG A 513 -7.05 27.06 5.48
N PRO A 514 -6.24 27.13 4.42
CA PRO A 514 -4.84 26.71 4.50
C PRO A 514 -4.00 27.60 5.42
N VAL A 515 -3.26 26.96 6.32
CA VAL A 515 -2.33 27.62 7.25
C VAL A 515 -0.88 27.40 6.82
N VAL A 516 -0.03 28.39 7.04
CA VAL A 516 1.42 28.24 6.78
C VAL A 516 2.00 27.30 7.83
N LEU A 517 2.74 26.29 7.39
CA LEU A 517 3.43 25.40 8.30
C LEU A 517 4.93 25.40 8.06
N ASP A 518 5.69 25.78 9.08
CA ASP A 518 7.13 25.63 9.07
C ASP A 518 7.53 24.21 9.50
N ARG A 519 7.87 23.37 8.52
CA ARG A 519 8.33 21.99 8.73
C ARG A 519 9.80 21.92 9.15
N ASN A 520 10.56 23.00 8.98
CA ASN A 520 12.01 23.04 9.04
C ASN A 520 12.48 24.12 10.03
N LEU A 521 12.05 23.99 11.28
CA LEU A 521 12.34 24.94 12.36
C LEU A 521 13.86 25.16 12.54
N LEU A 522 14.31 26.41 12.34
CA LEU A 522 15.73 26.78 12.44
C LEU A 522 16.39 26.41 13.78
N ARG A 523 15.65 26.48 14.90
CA ARG A 523 16.17 26.07 16.22
C ARG A 523 16.54 24.59 16.31
N LYS A 524 15.99 23.75 15.43
CA LYS A 524 16.29 22.30 15.33
C LYS A 524 17.32 22.02 14.23
N ALA A 525 17.65 23.00 13.40
CA ALA A 525 18.60 22.86 12.32
C ALA A 525 20.04 22.92 12.86
N PRO A 526 20.91 21.96 12.49
CA PRO A 526 22.34 22.05 12.83
C PRO A 526 22.96 23.32 12.26
N LEU A 527 23.85 23.96 13.01
CA LEU A 527 24.49 25.24 12.66
C LEU A 527 25.03 25.27 11.24
N ALA A 528 25.69 24.18 10.81
CA ALA A 528 26.25 24.07 9.47
C ALA A 528 25.19 24.30 8.37
N TRP A 529 23.96 23.80 8.57
CA TRP A 529 22.88 23.74 7.58
C TRP A 529 21.78 24.79 7.78
N GLN A 530 21.92 25.71 8.73
CA GLN A 530 20.88 26.70 9.03
C GLN A 530 20.55 27.60 7.85
N GLU A 531 21.56 27.97 7.05
CA GLU A 531 21.37 28.84 5.88
C GLU A 531 20.50 28.16 4.80
N GLU A 532 20.81 26.90 4.45
CA GLU A 532 20.05 26.16 3.45
C GLU A 532 18.68 25.74 3.97
N ILE A 533 18.60 25.25 5.21
CA ILE A 533 17.31 24.86 5.82
C ILE A 533 16.37 26.06 5.92
N GLY A 534 16.89 27.26 6.17
CA GLY A 534 16.12 28.50 6.18
C GLY A 534 15.50 28.89 4.83
N LYS A 535 16.00 28.34 3.71
CA LYS A 535 15.49 28.58 2.35
C LYS A 535 14.37 27.63 1.95
N TYR A 536 14.08 26.59 2.74
CA TYR A 536 13.01 25.65 2.41
C TYR A 536 11.64 26.34 2.37
N PRO A 537 10.81 26.03 1.36
CA PRO A 537 9.48 26.61 1.28
C PRO A 537 8.61 26.17 2.46
N LYS A 538 7.74 27.07 2.92
CA LYS A 538 6.76 26.80 3.97
C LYS A 538 5.43 26.47 3.30
N PRO A 539 4.99 25.20 3.27
CA PRO A 539 3.77 24.84 2.59
C PRO A 539 2.54 25.44 3.30
N ARG A 540 1.51 25.72 2.51
CA ARG A 540 0.14 25.97 2.96
C ARG A 540 -0.55 24.63 3.15
N VAL A 541 -1.02 24.36 4.37
CA VAL A 541 -1.54 23.06 4.78
C VAL A 541 -3.01 23.18 5.12
N SER A 542 -3.81 22.24 4.61
CA SER A 542 -5.23 22.10 4.93
C SER A 542 -5.60 20.64 5.20
N TYR A 543 -6.75 20.43 5.84
CA TYR A 543 -7.42 19.15 5.93
C TYR A 543 -8.78 19.26 5.24
N LEU A 544 -9.10 18.29 4.39
CA LEU A 544 -10.36 18.16 3.66
C LEU A 544 -11.08 16.88 4.11
N GLN A 545 -12.29 17.01 4.61
CA GLN A 545 -13.13 15.85 4.93
C GLN A 545 -13.99 15.49 3.72
N VAL A 546 -13.71 14.33 3.08
CA VAL A 546 -14.43 13.93 1.86
C VAL A 546 -15.72 13.16 2.16
N THR A 547 -15.68 12.21 3.09
CA THR A 547 -16.84 11.36 3.46
C THR A 547 -17.01 11.34 4.98
N GLU A 548 -18.13 10.86 5.52
CA GLU A 548 -18.28 10.76 6.99
C GLU A 548 -17.33 9.71 7.59
N TRP A 549 -17.08 8.62 6.88
CA TRP A 549 -16.44 7.42 7.43
C TRP A 549 -14.93 7.36 7.22
N SER A 550 -14.34 8.23 6.40
CA SER A 550 -12.89 8.32 6.21
C SER A 550 -12.23 9.32 7.17
N ALA A 551 -10.91 9.22 7.33
CA ALA A 551 -10.14 10.32 7.91
C ALA A 551 -10.10 11.51 6.92
N PRO A 552 -9.95 12.75 7.40
CA PRO A 552 -9.75 13.89 6.52
C PRO A 552 -8.39 13.80 5.82
N ILE A 553 -8.38 14.10 4.53
CA ILE A 553 -7.19 14.10 3.68
C ILE A 553 -6.42 15.37 3.96
N ARG A 554 -5.12 15.24 4.20
CA ARG A 554 -4.25 16.41 4.32
C ARG A 554 -3.74 16.84 2.96
N MET A 555 -3.81 18.14 2.69
CA MET A 555 -3.34 18.77 1.46
C MET A 555 -2.24 19.77 1.79
N GLU A 556 -1.20 19.81 0.96
CA GLU A 556 -0.09 20.75 1.04
C GLU A 556 0.14 21.43 -0.31
N LEU A 557 0.14 22.76 -0.35
CA LEU A 557 0.44 23.56 -1.53
C LEU A 557 1.64 24.48 -1.28
N PHE A 558 2.32 24.90 -2.35
CA PHE A 558 3.25 26.02 -2.26
C PHE A 558 2.50 27.34 -2.04
N GLU A 559 3.19 28.34 -1.49
CA GLU A 559 2.62 29.68 -1.30
C GLU A 559 2.06 30.27 -2.61
N LYS A 560 2.74 30.05 -3.74
CA LYS A 560 2.31 30.53 -5.06
C LYS A 560 0.93 30.00 -5.47
N ASP A 561 0.58 28.80 -5.00
CA ASP A 561 -0.60 28.05 -5.41
C ASP A 561 -1.75 28.24 -4.41
N ALA A 562 -1.55 29.05 -3.35
CA ALA A 562 -2.53 29.25 -2.29
C ALA A 562 -3.88 29.80 -2.79
N ALA A 563 -3.86 30.62 -3.84
CA ALA A 563 -5.08 31.16 -4.47
C ALA A 563 -5.90 30.09 -5.20
N GLU A 564 -5.26 28.98 -5.61
CA GLU A 564 -5.90 27.84 -6.27
C GLU A 564 -6.33 26.76 -5.27
N PHE A 565 -6.32 27.05 -3.96
CA PHE A 565 -6.66 26.06 -2.94
C PHE A 565 -8.06 25.48 -3.14
N GLU A 566 -9.09 26.32 -3.32
CA GLU A 566 -10.47 25.85 -3.41
C GLU A 566 -10.69 24.98 -4.65
N SER A 567 -10.16 25.40 -5.80
CA SER A 567 -10.21 24.64 -7.06
C SER A 567 -9.46 23.30 -6.95
N THR A 568 -8.34 23.29 -6.25
CA THR A 568 -7.55 22.08 -5.97
C THR A 568 -8.27 21.15 -4.99
N ALA A 569 -8.89 21.68 -3.93
CA ALA A 569 -9.66 20.92 -2.96
C ALA A 569 -10.92 20.30 -3.58
N GLU A 570 -11.61 21.05 -4.45
CA GLU A 570 -12.71 20.55 -5.30
C GLU A 570 -12.25 19.34 -6.12
N LEU A 571 -11.11 19.47 -6.82
CA LEU A 571 -10.55 18.39 -7.62
C LEU A 571 -10.16 17.17 -6.79
N VAL A 572 -9.48 17.35 -5.65
CA VAL A 572 -9.12 16.26 -4.73
C VAL A 572 -10.36 15.54 -4.21
N MET A 573 -11.39 16.28 -3.77
CA MET A 573 -12.65 15.71 -3.27
C MET A 573 -13.31 14.84 -4.34
N HIS A 574 -13.49 15.36 -5.55
CA HIS A 574 -14.17 14.63 -6.61
C HIS A 574 -13.34 13.48 -7.18
N CYS A 575 -12.02 13.60 -7.24
CA CYS A 575 -11.14 12.46 -7.53
C CYS A 575 -11.27 11.36 -6.46
N SER A 576 -11.58 11.74 -5.22
CA SER A 576 -11.72 10.79 -4.10
C SER A 576 -13.06 10.06 -4.07
N LEU A 577 -14.08 10.67 -4.69
CA LEU A 577 -15.44 10.15 -4.80
C LEU A 577 -15.72 9.39 -6.11
N LEU A 578 -14.69 9.12 -6.92
CA LEU A 578 -14.83 8.41 -8.20
C LEU A 578 -15.19 6.93 -8.05
N LEU A 579 -14.84 6.30 -6.93
CA LEU A 579 -15.14 4.90 -6.64
C LEU A 579 -16.05 4.79 -5.42
N PRO A 580 -17.04 3.86 -5.42
CA PRO A 580 -17.91 3.65 -4.28
C PRO A 580 -17.10 3.14 -3.09
N HIS A 581 -17.44 3.64 -1.89
CA HIS A 581 -16.72 3.34 -0.64
C HIS A 581 -15.21 3.61 -0.70
N TYR A 582 -14.81 4.58 -1.54
CA TYR A 582 -13.45 5.10 -1.61
C TYR A 582 -13.44 6.58 -1.19
N ALA A 583 -12.32 7.03 -0.63
CA ALA A 583 -12.22 8.37 -0.05
C ALA A 583 -10.81 8.97 -0.17
N PHE A 584 -10.06 8.57 -1.20
CA PHE A 584 -8.75 9.11 -1.52
C PHE A 584 -8.62 9.30 -3.04
N PRO A 585 -7.81 10.23 -3.59
CA PRO A 585 -7.79 10.48 -5.04
C PRO A 585 -7.40 9.23 -5.83
N VAL A 586 -8.30 8.76 -6.69
CA VAL A 586 -8.10 7.52 -7.45
C VAL A 586 -6.84 7.55 -8.32
N GLY A 587 -6.45 8.71 -8.86
CA GLY A 587 -5.21 8.83 -9.62
C GLY A 587 -3.95 8.51 -8.81
N LEU A 588 -3.95 8.83 -7.50
CA LEU A 588 -2.85 8.50 -6.60
C LEU A 588 -2.81 6.99 -6.27
N ASP A 589 -3.97 6.35 -6.11
CA ASP A 589 -4.08 4.90 -5.92
C ASP A 589 -3.65 4.10 -7.15
N ILE A 590 -3.96 4.60 -8.35
CA ILE A 590 -3.51 4.04 -9.61
C ILE A 590 -1.98 4.06 -9.68
N VAL A 591 -1.35 5.21 -9.37
CA VAL A 591 0.11 5.32 -9.46
C VAL A 591 0.83 4.58 -8.32
N ASP A 592 0.28 4.50 -7.11
CA ASP A 592 0.83 3.64 -6.03
C ASP A 592 0.94 2.18 -6.49
N LYS A 593 -0.16 1.64 -7.03
CA LYS A 593 -0.19 0.28 -7.57
C LYS A 593 0.78 0.09 -8.73
N PHE A 594 0.95 1.11 -9.56
CA PHE A 594 1.88 1.08 -10.71
C PHE A 594 3.35 1.16 -10.29
N ALA A 595 3.68 2.03 -9.34
CA ALA A 595 5.03 2.29 -8.83
C ALA A 595 5.52 1.18 -7.90
N LYS A 596 4.61 0.42 -7.29
CA LYS A 596 4.94 -0.72 -6.42
C LYS A 596 5.91 -1.69 -7.10
N VAL A 597 7.03 -1.95 -6.42
CA VAL A 597 8.00 -2.98 -6.83
C VAL A 597 7.52 -4.34 -6.29
N PRO A 598 7.10 -5.28 -7.15
CA PRO A 598 6.64 -6.59 -6.70
C PRO A 598 7.81 -7.45 -6.21
N ASN A 599 7.56 -8.25 -5.17
CA ASN A 599 8.57 -9.15 -4.58
C ASN A 599 9.25 -10.10 -5.58
N TRP A 600 8.58 -10.46 -6.68
CA TRP A 600 9.15 -11.34 -7.70
C TRP A 600 10.23 -10.64 -8.54
N MET A 601 10.20 -9.30 -8.67
CA MET A 601 11.28 -8.51 -9.29
C MET A 601 12.45 -8.32 -8.33
N SER A 602 12.20 -8.22 -7.03
CA SER A 602 13.25 -8.01 -6.02
C SER A 602 14.24 -9.18 -5.97
N ARG A 603 13.81 -10.43 -6.20
CA ARG A 603 14.69 -11.61 -6.11
C ARG A 603 15.79 -11.64 -7.18
N PRO A 604 15.51 -11.54 -8.50
CA PRO A 604 16.55 -11.44 -9.52
C PRO A 604 17.47 -10.23 -9.34
N ILE A 605 16.92 -9.08 -8.93
CA ILE A 605 17.70 -7.86 -8.65
C ILE A 605 18.65 -8.11 -7.47
N ASN A 606 18.18 -8.72 -6.39
CA ASN A 606 19.03 -9.14 -5.27
C ASN A 606 20.18 -10.04 -5.72
N THR A 607 19.89 -11.04 -6.55
CA THR A 607 20.93 -11.95 -7.04
C THR A 607 21.93 -11.22 -7.92
N PHE A 608 21.47 -10.38 -8.86
CA PHE A 608 22.35 -9.64 -9.77
C PHE A 608 23.26 -8.67 -9.02
N THR A 609 22.70 -7.86 -8.13
CA THR A 609 23.47 -6.86 -7.38
C THR A 609 24.43 -7.53 -6.39
N ALA A 610 24.09 -8.72 -5.86
CA ALA A 610 24.98 -9.48 -4.98
C ALA A 610 26.17 -10.06 -5.75
N VAL A 611 25.94 -10.52 -6.99
CA VAL A 611 27.00 -10.98 -7.89
C VAL A 611 27.92 -9.82 -8.32
N GLN A 612 27.36 -8.63 -8.58
CA GLN A 612 28.14 -7.41 -8.85
C GLN A 612 29.01 -7.03 -7.65
N ALA A 613 28.44 -7.00 -6.45
CA ALA A 613 29.18 -6.73 -5.23
C ALA A 613 30.26 -7.79 -4.97
N LEU A 614 30.01 -9.06 -5.29
CA LEU A 614 30.99 -10.15 -5.18
C LEU A 614 32.17 -9.94 -6.13
N LYS A 615 31.91 -9.49 -7.36
CA LYS A 615 32.97 -9.13 -8.33
C LYS A 615 33.83 -7.99 -7.81
N LYS A 616 33.21 -6.91 -7.34
CA LYS A 616 33.91 -5.76 -6.74
C LYS A 616 34.74 -6.17 -5.52
N ALA A 617 34.23 -7.07 -4.68
CA ALA A 617 34.96 -7.63 -3.54
C ALA A 617 36.19 -8.44 -3.97
N LEU A 618 36.07 -9.21 -5.06
CA LEU A 618 37.18 -9.97 -5.63
C LEU A 618 38.24 -9.06 -6.24
N ASP A 619 37.81 -8.03 -6.98
CA ASP A 619 38.69 -7.05 -7.62
C ASP A 619 39.44 -6.19 -6.58
N ASN A 620 38.82 -5.94 -5.42
CA ASN A 620 39.40 -5.17 -4.32
C ASN A 620 40.09 -6.04 -3.24
N GLU A 621 40.20 -7.35 -3.44
CA GLU A 621 40.75 -8.32 -2.48
C GLU A 621 40.10 -8.30 -1.07
N ASP A 622 38.83 -7.88 -0.97
CA ASP A 622 38.08 -7.84 0.30
C ASP A 622 37.51 -9.22 0.65
N ALA A 623 38.33 -10.01 1.34
CA ALA A 623 37.98 -11.37 1.77
C ALA A 623 36.75 -11.43 2.70
N LYS A 624 36.48 -10.39 3.50
CA LYS A 624 35.34 -10.37 4.44
C LYS A 624 34.02 -10.16 3.69
N LEU A 625 33.99 -9.18 2.79
CA LEU A 625 32.85 -8.92 1.90
C LEU A 625 32.55 -10.13 1.01
N PHE A 626 33.61 -10.72 0.43
CA PHE A 626 33.50 -11.90 -0.41
C PHE A 626 32.85 -13.08 0.33
N ASP A 627 33.31 -13.41 1.54
CA ASP A 627 32.75 -14.52 2.30
C ASP A 627 31.32 -14.24 2.79
N GLY A 628 31.01 -12.99 3.14
CA GLY A 628 29.65 -12.57 3.47
C GLY A 628 28.69 -12.74 2.30
N LEU A 629 29.03 -12.17 1.14
CA LEU A 629 28.21 -12.26 -0.08
C LEU A 629 28.09 -13.69 -0.60
N ARG A 630 29.15 -14.50 -0.50
CA ARG A 630 29.12 -15.93 -0.83
C ARG A 630 28.14 -16.67 0.07
N ARG A 631 28.13 -16.42 1.38
CA ARG A 631 27.14 -17.02 2.31
C ARG A 631 25.71 -16.59 1.99
N MET A 632 25.51 -15.37 1.52
CA MET A 632 24.19 -14.86 1.14
C MET A 632 23.67 -15.48 -0.18
N LEU A 633 24.55 -15.65 -1.17
CA LEU A 633 24.21 -16.22 -2.48
C LEU A 633 24.07 -17.75 -2.44
N CYS A 634 24.90 -18.42 -1.65
CA CYS A 634 24.94 -19.88 -1.57
C CYS A 634 24.16 -20.44 -0.37
N GLY A 635 23.89 -19.65 0.67
CA GLY A 635 23.22 -20.11 1.87
C GLY A 635 21.71 -20.20 1.65
N SER A 636 21.18 -21.42 1.58
CA SER A 636 19.78 -21.60 1.88
C SER A 636 19.58 -21.32 3.37
N GLY A 637 18.60 -20.48 3.75
CA GLY A 637 18.31 -20.13 5.15
C GLY A 637 17.89 -21.31 6.06
N ARG A 638 18.12 -22.55 5.62
CA ARG A 638 17.84 -23.83 6.31
C ARG A 638 19.02 -24.80 6.22
N GLU A 639 20.25 -24.33 6.09
CA GLU A 639 21.42 -25.21 6.10
C GLU A 639 21.85 -25.60 7.52
N TRP A 640 21.87 -26.90 7.78
CA TRP A 640 22.35 -27.55 9.00
C TRP A 640 23.73 -27.04 9.46
N LEU A 641 24.61 -26.72 8.51
CA LEU A 641 25.99 -26.26 8.76
C LEU A 641 26.08 -24.84 9.34
N LEU A 642 24.97 -24.09 9.39
CA LEU A 642 24.93 -22.69 9.80
C LEU A 642 24.27 -22.49 11.18
N ARG A 643 24.02 -23.54 11.96
CA ARG A 643 23.59 -23.40 13.36
C ARG A 643 24.78 -22.93 14.22
N PRO A 644 24.58 -22.02 15.20
CA PRO A 644 25.60 -21.73 16.20
C PRO A 644 25.96 -23.04 16.91
N THR A 645 27.22 -23.46 16.79
CA THR A 645 27.77 -24.50 17.69
C THR A 645 27.88 -23.87 19.07
N ILE A 646 27.07 -24.37 20.01
CA ILE A 646 27.24 -24.04 21.42
C ILE A 646 28.61 -24.58 21.84
N GLY A 647 29.54 -23.66 22.11
CA GLY A 647 30.79 -23.90 22.83
C GLY A 647 32.00 -24.25 21.95
N ARG A 648 32.84 -23.24 21.69
CA ARG A 648 34.26 -23.24 22.04
C ARG A 648 34.75 -21.82 22.28
#